data_AF-A0A2K6ESP9-F1
#
_entry.id   AF-A0A2K6ESP9-F1
#
_cell.length_a   1.000
_cell.length_b   1.000
_cell.length_c   1.000
_cell.angle_alpha   90.00
_cell.angle_beta   90.00
_cell.angle_gamma   90.00
#
_symmetry.space_group_name_H-M   'P 1'
#
loop_
_entity.id
_entity.type
_entity.pdbx_description
1 polymer ?
#
loop_
_entity_poly.entity_id
_entity_poly.type
_entity_poly.pdbx_seq_one_letter_code
_entity_poly.pdbx_strand_id
1 'polypeptide(L)'
;MGVPKFYRWISERYPCLSEVVKEHQIPEFDNLYLDMNGIIHQCSHPNDDDVHFRISDDKIFTDIFHYLEVLFRIIKPRKVFFMAVDGVAPRAKMNQQRGRRFRSAKEAEDKIKKAIEKGETLPTEARFDSNCITPGTEFMARLHEHLKYFVNMKISTDKSWQGVTIYFSGHETPGEGEHKIMEFIRSEKAKPDHDPNTRHCLYGLDADLIMLGLTTHEAHFSLLREEVRFGGKKAQRVCAPEETTFHLLHLSLMREYIDYEFSVLKERITFKYDIERIIDDWILMGFLVGNDFIPHLPHLHINHDALPLLYGTYITILPELGGYINESGHLNLPRFEKYLVKLSDFDREHFSEVFVDLKWFESKVGNKYLNEAAGVAAEEAKNCKEKKKSKGQENSICWAALDKNEGEVVTSKDNLEDETEDDDLFETEFRQYKRTYYMTKMGVDVVSDDFLADQAACYVQAIQWILHYYYHGVQSWSWYYPYHYAPFLSDIHNISTLKIHFELGKPFKPFEQLLAVLPAASKNLLPICYQHLMTSEDSPIIEYYPPDFKTDLNGKQQEWEAVVLIPFIDEKRLLEAMESCNHSLKKEERKRNQHSECLMCWYDRDTEFTYPSPWSEKFPAIERCCTRYKIISLDAWRVDINKNKITKVDQKALYFCGFPTLKHIKHKFFLKKSGVQVFQQSSRGENMMLEILMNTESDELSIENVASSVLGKSIFVNWPHLEEARVVAVSDGETKFYLEEPPGTQKLYWGKTAPPSKVVHLGDKEQSNWTKEVQGISEHYLRRKGIIINETSAVVYAQLLTGRKYQINQNGEVRLEKQWSKQVVPFVYQTIVKDIRAFDSRFSNIKTLDDLFPPRSMVFMLGTPYYGCTGEVQDSGDVITEGRIRVVFSIPCEPNLDALIQNQHKYSIKYNPGYVLASRLGVSGYLVSRFTGSIFIGRGSRRNPHGDHKANVGLNLKFNKKNEEVPGYTKKVGSEWMYSSAAEQLLAEYLERAPELFSYIAKNSQEDVFYEDDIWPGENENGAEKVQEIITWLKGHPVSTLSRSSCDLQILDAAIVEKIEEEVEKCKQRRNNKKVRVTVKPHLLYRPLEQQHGVIPDRDAEFRLFDRVVNVRENFSVPVGLRGTIIGIKGGNISTLDMYSTSVKK
;
A
#
# COMPACT_ATOMS: atom_id res chain seq x y z
N MET A 1 1.82 -6.66 8.04
CA MET A 1 1.28 -7.56 9.07
C MET A 1 0.14 -8.35 8.46
N GLY A 2 -0.54 -9.19 9.21
CA GLY A 2 -1.65 -9.99 8.71
C GLY A 2 -1.20 -11.23 7.93
N VAL A 3 -1.67 -11.36 6.69
CA VAL A 3 -1.30 -12.48 5.80
C VAL A 3 -0.07 -12.13 4.93
N PRO A 4 1.11 -12.75 5.15
CA PRO A 4 2.31 -12.42 4.40
C PRO A 4 2.15 -12.63 2.90
N LYS A 5 2.62 -11.68 2.08
CA LYS A 5 2.58 -11.70 0.60
C LYS A 5 1.18 -11.73 -0.03
N PHE A 6 0.11 -11.67 0.77
CA PHE A 6 -1.27 -11.74 0.29
C PHE A 6 -1.63 -10.68 -0.75
N TYR A 7 -1.31 -9.41 -0.48
CA TYR A 7 -1.56 -8.30 -1.42
C TYR A 7 -0.95 -8.55 -2.80
N ARG A 8 0.28 -9.08 -2.85
CA ARG A 8 0.95 -9.39 -4.12
C ARG A 8 0.23 -10.52 -4.83
N TRP A 9 -0.04 -11.61 -4.12
CA TRP A 9 -0.70 -12.79 -4.69
C TRP A 9 -2.09 -12.46 -5.24
N ILE A 10 -2.92 -11.74 -4.49
CA ILE A 10 -4.29 -11.40 -4.92
C ILE A 10 -4.28 -10.41 -6.09
N SER A 11 -3.33 -9.46 -6.11
CA SER A 11 -3.17 -8.51 -7.21
C SER A 11 -2.68 -9.20 -8.48
N GLU A 12 -1.81 -10.21 -8.38
CA GLU A 12 -1.39 -11.03 -9.53
C GLU A 12 -2.53 -11.95 -10.01
N ARG A 13 -3.29 -12.58 -9.10
CA ARG A 13 -4.45 -13.42 -9.46
C ARG A 13 -5.55 -12.62 -10.15
N TYR A 14 -5.80 -11.39 -9.68
CA TYR A 14 -6.82 -10.47 -10.16
C TYR A 14 -6.17 -9.15 -10.65
N PRO A 15 -5.69 -9.09 -11.90
CA PRO A 15 -4.76 -8.05 -12.35
C PRO A 15 -5.30 -6.62 -12.37
N CYS A 16 -6.63 -6.46 -12.42
CA CYS A 16 -7.29 -5.17 -12.51
C CYS A 16 -7.63 -4.54 -11.14
N LEU A 17 -7.29 -5.18 -10.00
CA LEU A 17 -7.70 -4.70 -8.67
C LEU A 17 -7.20 -3.31 -8.31
N SER A 18 -5.98 -2.96 -8.75
CA SER A 18 -5.31 -1.73 -8.35
C SER A 18 -5.02 -0.82 -9.54
N GLU A 19 -5.20 0.48 -9.32
CA GLU A 19 -4.81 1.54 -10.25
C GLU A 19 -3.88 2.53 -9.56
N VAL A 20 -3.02 3.19 -10.35
CA VAL A 20 -2.14 4.25 -9.85
C VAL A 20 -2.97 5.52 -9.69
N VAL A 21 -2.89 6.13 -8.51
CA VAL A 21 -3.60 7.37 -8.19
C VAL A 21 -3.06 8.51 -9.04
N LYS A 22 -3.94 9.15 -9.81
CA LYS A 22 -3.68 10.42 -10.50
C LYS A 22 -4.70 11.45 -10.04
N GLU A 23 -4.28 12.67 -9.70
CA GLU A 23 -5.16 13.69 -9.06
C GLU A 23 -6.52 13.93 -9.75
N HIS A 24 -6.61 13.79 -11.07
CA HIS A 24 -7.83 14.02 -11.85
C HIS A 24 -8.69 12.76 -12.05
N GLN A 25 -8.17 11.59 -11.67
CA GLN A 25 -8.82 10.28 -11.84
C GLN A 25 -9.37 9.72 -10.51
N ILE A 26 -9.08 10.36 -9.37
CA ILE A 26 -9.50 9.87 -8.06
C ILE A 26 -11.03 9.96 -7.96
N PRO A 27 -11.74 8.85 -7.63
CA PRO A 27 -13.15 8.91 -7.31
C PRO A 27 -13.38 9.85 -6.13
N GLU A 28 -14.56 10.46 -6.10
CA GLU A 28 -14.96 11.19 -4.91
C GLU A 28 -15.28 10.24 -3.75
N PHE A 29 -14.81 10.57 -2.56
CA PHE A 29 -15.07 9.81 -1.34
C PHE A 29 -15.88 10.64 -0.35
N ASP A 30 -16.82 9.99 0.33
CA ASP A 30 -17.55 10.61 1.44
C ASP A 30 -16.72 10.55 2.72
N ASN A 31 -16.08 9.39 2.96
CA ASN A 31 -15.37 9.11 4.19
C ASN A 31 -13.94 8.66 3.91
N LEU A 32 -12.98 9.28 4.60
CA LEU A 32 -11.56 8.86 4.63
C LEU A 32 -11.19 8.39 6.04
N TYR A 33 -10.60 7.21 6.12
CA TYR A 33 -10.14 6.59 7.37
C TYR A 33 -8.63 6.37 7.30
N LEU A 34 -7.90 6.78 8.33
CA LEU A 34 -6.45 6.60 8.43
C LEU A 34 -6.11 5.69 9.61
N ASP A 35 -5.47 4.57 9.33
CA ASP A 35 -4.64 3.88 10.32
C ASP A 35 -3.29 4.60 10.43
N MET A 36 -3.08 5.27 11.56
CA MET A 36 -1.95 6.15 11.80
C MET A 36 -0.65 5.40 12.06
N ASN A 37 -0.71 4.13 12.49
CA ASN A 37 0.48 3.43 12.98
C ASN A 37 1.53 3.25 11.88
N GLY A 38 1.11 2.95 10.65
CA GLY A 38 2.01 2.90 9.49
C GLY A 38 2.73 4.24 9.24
N ILE A 39 2.01 5.36 9.34
CA ILE A 39 2.55 6.72 9.14
C ILE A 39 3.58 7.04 10.24
N ILE A 40 3.26 6.75 11.50
CA ILE A 40 4.16 7.02 12.64
C ILE A 40 5.47 6.25 12.48
N HIS A 41 5.42 4.98 12.06
CA HIS A 41 6.61 4.19 11.80
C HIS A 41 7.45 4.78 10.66
N GLN A 42 6.82 5.16 9.54
CA GLN A 42 7.51 5.72 8.38
C GLN A 42 8.21 7.06 8.68
N CYS A 43 7.57 7.94 9.44
CA CYS A 43 8.12 9.26 9.78
C CYS A 43 9.15 9.21 10.91
N SER A 44 9.11 8.20 11.80
CA SER A 44 10.01 8.14 12.95
C SER A 44 11.32 7.37 12.71
N HIS A 45 11.32 6.37 11.82
CA HIS A 45 12.53 5.59 11.53
C HIS A 45 12.52 5.05 10.09
N PRO A 46 12.66 5.94 9.08
CA PRO A 46 12.64 5.53 7.67
C PRO A 46 13.83 4.62 7.28
N ASN A 47 14.91 4.62 8.07
CA ASN A 47 16.13 3.85 7.80
C ASN A 47 16.65 3.08 9.03
N ASP A 48 15.90 2.08 9.49
CA ASP A 48 16.23 1.24 10.66
C ASP A 48 17.49 0.38 10.51
N ASP A 49 18.05 0.29 9.31
CA ASP A 49 19.29 -0.43 9.03
C ASP A 49 20.55 0.42 9.32
N ASP A 50 20.39 1.74 9.42
CA ASP A 50 21.48 2.65 9.72
C ASP A 50 21.61 2.91 11.23
N VAL A 51 22.72 2.46 11.81
CA VAL A 51 23.01 2.58 13.25
C VAL A 51 23.34 4.03 13.64
N HIS A 52 23.75 4.86 12.66
CA HIS A 52 24.10 6.27 12.86
C HIS A 52 22.90 7.21 12.73
N PHE A 53 21.77 6.73 12.21
CA PHE A 53 20.59 7.57 12.00
C PHE A 53 20.03 8.13 13.32
N ARG A 54 19.82 9.45 13.36
CA ARG A 54 19.19 10.18 14.47
C ARG A 54 18.13 11.12 13.93
N ILE A 55 17.02 11.22 14.64
CA ILE A 55 15.91 12.11 14.33
C ILE A 55 15.29 12.62 15.62
N SER A 56 14.96 13.90 15.65
CA SER A 56 14.33 14.56 16.79
C SER A 56 12.81 14.50 16.69
N ASP A 57 12.14 14.45 17.84
CA ASP A 57 10.67 14.38 17.92
C ASP A 57 9.95 15.47 17.11
N ASP A 58 10.48 16.69 17.05
CA ASP A 58 9.86 17.78 16.27
C ASP A 58 9.85 17.51 14.77
N LYS A 59 10.93 16.89 14.26
CA LYS A 59 10.99 16.52 12.85
C LYS A 59 10.00 15.40 12.58
N ILE A 60 9.92 14.40 13.46
CA ILE A 60 8.94 13.32 13.37
C ILE A 60 7.51 13.89 13.32
N PHE A 61 7.15 14.80 14.24
CA PHE A 61 5.80 15.37 14.28
C PHE A 61 5.49 16.24 13.07
N THR A 62 6.46 17.02 12.59
CA THR A 62 6.31 17.84 11.37
C THR A 62 6.11 16.95 10.14
N ASP A 63 6.89 15.87 10.03
CA ASP A 63 6.79 14.92 8.93
C ASP A 63 5.43 14.18 8.95
N ILE A 64 4.91 13.82 10.15
CA ILE A 64 3.56 13.26 10.30
C ILE A 64 2.49 14.26 9.84
N PHE A 65 2.56 15.52 10.27
CA PHE A 65 1.59 16.55 9.87
C PHE A 65 1.58 16.76 8.36
N HIS A 66 2.77 16.81 7.75
CA HIS A 66 2.93 16.93 6.31
C HIS A 66 2.31 15.74 5.57
N TYR A 67 2.58 14.52 6.05
CA TYR A 67 2.02 13.29 5.48
C TYR A 67 0.48 13.30 5.51
N LEU A 68 -0.12 13.68 6.65
CA LEU A 68 -1.57 13.77 6.81
C LEU A 68 -2.21 14.79 5.86
N GLU A 69 -1.57 15.94 5.71
CA GLU A 69 -2.03 16.97 4.78
C GLU A 69 -2.03 16.45 3.33
N VAL A 70 -0.97 15.75 2.93
CA VAL A 70 -0.87 15.17 1.58
C VAL A 70 -1.98 14.14 1.34
N LEU A 71 -2.19 13.19 2.27
CA LEU A 71 -3.27 12.20 2.15
C LEU A 71 -4.66 12.84 2.06
N PHE A 72 -4.95 13.81 2.94
CA PHE A 72 -6.24 14.52 2.92
C PHE A 72 -6.46 15.24 1.60
N ARG A 73 -5.42 15.87 1.05
CA ARG A 73 -5.48 16.59 -0.24
C ARG A 73 -5.62 15.67 -1.44
N ILE A 74 -5.08 14.46 -1.38
CA ILE A 74 -5.25 13.44 -2.43
C ILE A 74 -6.73 13.00 -2.48
N ILE A 75 -7.29 12.61 -1.34
CA ILE A 75 -8.62 11.96 -1.30
C ILE A 75 -9.79 12.94 -1.23
N LYS A 76 -9.64 14.08 -0.53
CA LYS A 76 -10.66 15.14 -0.37
C LYS A 76 -12.03 14.59 0.11
N PRO A 77 -12.09 14.01 1.33
CA PRO A 77 -13.33 13.47 1.86
C PRO A 77 -14.43 14.54 1.97
N ARG A 78 -15.69 14.17 1.73
CA ARG A 78 -16.83 15.11 1.74
C ARG A 78 -17.61 15.18 3.04
N LYS A 79 -17.60 14.12 3.86
CA LYS A 79 -18.42 14.00 5.08
C LYS A 79 -17.55 13.72 6.31
N VAL A 80 -16.72 12.69 6.27
CA VAL A 80 -15.98 12.20 7.45
C VAL A 80 -14.49 12.07 7.17
N PHE A 81 -13.67 12.52 8.12
CA PHE A 81 -12.25 12.22 8.19
C PHE A 81 -11.94 11.60 9.55
N PHE A 82 -11.54 10.32 9.57
CA PHE A 82 -11.31 9.55 10.78
C PHE A 82 -9.82 9.21 10.92
N MET A 83 -9.21 9.65 12.01
CA MET A 83 -7.82 9.35 12.35
C MET A 83 -7.78 8.39 13.54
N ALA A 84 -7.24 7.19 13.34
CA ALA A 84 -7.16 6.15 14.37
C ALA A 84 -5.70 5.80 14.67
N VAL A 85 -5.31 5.92 15.94
CA VAL A 85 -4.01 5.48 16.47
C VAL A 85 -4.24 4.22 17.32
N ASP A 86 -3.35 3.23 17.26
CA ASP A 86 -3.47 2.05 18.11
C ASP A 86 -3.50 2.44 19.59
N GLY A 87 -4.50 1.91 20.30
CA GLY A 87 -4.58 1.91 21.74
C GLY A 87 -4.23 0.56 22.34
N VAL A 88 -4.70 0.32 23.56
CA VAL A 88 -4.49 -0.97 24.23
C VAL A 88 -5.20 -2.07 23.44
N ALA A 89 -4.47 -3.10 23.01
CA ALA A 89 -4.98 -4.20 22.20
C ALA A 89 -5.52 -5.35 23.07
N PRO A 90 -6.40 -6.22 22.54
CA PRO A 90 -6.81 -7.45 23.21
C PRO A 90 -5.64 -8.40 23.46
N ARG A 91 -5.72 -9.24 24.50
CA ARG A 91 -4.66 -10.18 24.90
C ARG A 91 -4.26 -11.14 23.78
N ALA A 92 -5.20 -11.53 22.92
CA ALA A 92 -4.93 -12.31 21.71
C ALA A 92 -3.84 -11.69 20.81
N LYS A 93 -3.81 -10.36 20.68
CA LYS A 93 -2.77 -9.65 19.89
C LYS A 93 -1.51 -9.32 20.71
N MET A 94 -1.62 -9.18 22.03
CA MET A 94 -0.51 -8.77 22.89
C MET A 94 0.71 -9.70 22.78
N ASN A 95 0.51 -11.01 22.64
CA ASN A 95 1.61 -11.96 22.48
C ASN A 95 2.39 -11.74 21.18
N GLN A 96 1.69 -11.47 20.08
CA GLN A 96 2.32 -11.13 18.79
C GLN A 96 3.09 -9.81 18.89
N GLN A 97 2.49 -8.78 19.52
CA GLN A 97 3.17 -7.50 19.73
C GLN A 97 4.43 -7.69 20.57
N ARG A 98 4.35 -8.46 21.65
CA ARG A 98 5.47 -8.74 22.54
C ARG A 98 6.62 -9.43 21.80
N GLY A 99 6.33 -10.47 21.03
CA GLY A 99 7.34 -11.14 20.20
C GLY A 99 8.05 -10.16 19.26
N ARG A 100 7.31 -9.24 18.63
CA ARG A 100 7.87 -8.19 17.77
C ARG A 100 8.76 -7.20 18.53
N ARG A 101 8.36 -6.75 19.74
CA ARG A 101 9.16 -5.81 20.55
C ARG A 101 10.45 -6.42 21.08
N PHE A 102 10.42 -7.70 21.48
CA PHE A 102 11.62 -8.44 21.88
C PHE A 102 12.59 -8.59 20.70
N ARG A 103 12.06 -8.90 19.51
CA ARG A 103 12.87 -9.02 18.30
C ARG A 103 13.50 -7.68 17.88
N SER A 104 12.72 -6.60 17.83
CA SER A 104 13.24 -5.28 17.44
C SER A 104 14.35 -4.81 18.39
N ALA A 105 14.20 -5.03 19.70
CA ALA A 105 15.22 -4.70 20.68
C ALA A 105 16.50 -5.52 20.47
N LYS A 106 16.38 -6.84 20.28
CA LYS A 106 17.54 -7.73 20.05
C LYS A 106 18.26 -7.39 18.73
N GLU A 107 17.52 -7.16 17.65
CA GLU A 107 18.09 -6.74 16.36
C GLU A 107 18.82 -5.39 16.46
N ALA A 108 18.28 -4.44 17.23
CA ALA A 108 18.94 -3.15 17.45
C ALA A 108 20.24 -3.31 18.24
N GLU A 109 20.24 -4.12 19.30
CA GLU A 109 21.42 -4.44 20.10
C GLU A 109 22.50 -5.15 19.28
N ASP A 110 22.13 -6.18 18.51
CA ASP A 110 23.05 -6.91 17.64
C ASP A 110 23.67 -6.00 16.57
N LYS A 111 22.89 -5.09 15.99
CA LYS A 111 23.39 -4.10 15.01
C LYS A 111 24.39 -3.14 15.66
N ILE A 112 24.11 -2.66 16.87
CA ILE A 112 25.01 -1.78 17.64
C ILE A 112 26.31 -2.50 17.98
N LYS A 113 26.21 -3.74 18.51
CA LYS A 113 27.37 -4.57 18.86
C LYS A 113 28.26 -4.81 17.64
N LYS A 114 27.67 -5.18 16.50
CA LYS A 114 28.40 -5.38 15.23
C LYS A 114 29.07 -4.10 14.73
N ALA A 115 28.50 -2.91 14.95
CA ALA A 115 29.11 -1.64 14.57
C ALA A 115 30.32 -1.30 15.46
N ILE A 116 30.19 -1.53 16.78
CA ILE A 116 31.29 -1.32 17.74
C ILE A 116 32.44 -2.30 17.49
N GLU A 117 32.14 -3.58 17.22
CA GLU A 117 33.13 -4.61 16.87
C GLU A 117 33.91 -4.26 15.59
N LYS A 118 33.29 -3.51 14.66
CA LYS A 118 33.94 -2.98 13.45
C LYS A 118 34.75 -1.70 13.70
N GLY A 119 34.80 -1.20 14.94
CA GLY A 119 35.52 0.03 15.29
C GLY A 119 34.78 1.31 14.93
N GLU A 120 33.47 1.26 14.63
CA GLU A 120 32.68 2.46 14.31
C GLU A 120 32.41 3.28 15.59
N THR A 121 32.59 4.60 15.51
CA THR A 121 32.24 5.52 16.60
C THR A 121 30.79 5.95 16.46
N LEU A 122 29.95 5.57 17.43
CA LEU A 122 28.53 5.89 17.41
C LEU A 122 28.26 7.33 17.90
N PRO A 123 27.21 8.00 17.40
CA PRO A 123 26.79 9.31 17.89
C PRO A 123 26.49 9.28 19.40
N THR A 124 26.78 10.38 20.09
CA THR A 124 26.51 10.54 21.54
C THR A 124 25.01 10.52 21.86
N GLU A 125 24.17 10.97 20.93
CA GLU A 125 22.72 10.90 21.06
C GLU A 125 22.23 9.45 20.99
N ALA A 126 21.27 9.11 21.85
CA ALA A 126 20.64 7.80 21.84
C ALA A 126 19.89 7.56 20.53
N ARG A 127 19.94 6.32 20.04
CA ARG A 127 19.11 5.89 18.90
C ARG A 127 17.64 5.94 19.29
N PHE A 128 16.78 6.31 18.34
CA PHE A 128 15.33 6.24 18.51
C PHE A 128 14.88 4.78 18.77
N ASP A 129 14.25 4.53 19.92
CA ASP A 129 13.66 3.23 20.25
C ASP A 129 12.24 3.15 19.68
N SER A 130 12.05 2.37 18.60
CA SER A 130 10.75 2.21 17.94
C SER A 130 9.70 1.51 18.82
N ASN A 131 10.09 0.86 19.92
CA ASN A 131 9.16 0.30 20.90
C ASN A 131 8.37 1.40 21.65
N CYS A 132 8.80 2.67 21.55
CA CYS A 132 8.06 3.81 22.09
C CYS A 132 6.71 4.05 21.39
N ILE A 133 6.50 3.47 20.20
CA ILE A 133 5.22 3.47 19.46
C ILE A 133 4.32 2.38 20.06
N THR A 134 4.01 2.54 21.34
CA THR A 134 3.12 1.68 22.13
C THR A 134 2.30 2.60 23.04
N PRO A 135 0.99 2.35 23.24
CA PRO A 135 0.16 3.17 24.12
C PRO A 135 0.72 3.29 25.54
N GLY A 136 0.60 4.48 26.13
CA GLY A 136 1.06 4.76 27.50
C GLY A 136 2.49 5.29 27.61
N THR A 137 3.27 5.27 26.54
CA THR A 137 4.62 5.87 26.53
C THR A 137 4.53 7.41 26.55
N GLU A 138 5.65 8.06 26.87
CA GLU A 138 5.72 9.52 26.82
C GLU A 138 5.66 10.08 25.41
N PHE A 139 6.31 9.40 24.48
CA PHE A 139 6.27 9.74 23.07
C PHE A 139 4.84 9.78 22.53
N MET A 140 4.04 8.73 22.78
CA MET A 140 2.66 8.69 22.29
C MET A 140 1.77 9.75 22.94
N ALA A 141 1.96 10.05 24.22
CA ALA A 141 1.22 11.12 24.90
C ALA A 141 1.56 12.51 24.32
N ARG A 142 2.85 12.78 24.02
CA ARG A 142 3.25 14.01 23.33
C ARG A 142 2.67 14.08 21.92
N LEU A 143 2.76 13.00 21.15
CA LEU A 143 2.21 12.91 19.80
C LEU A 143 0.69 13.18 19.80
N HIS A 144 -0.05 12.63 20.76
CA HIS A 144 -1.50 12.84 20.90
C HIS A 144 -1.88 14.32 21.03
N GLU A 145 -1.21 15.05 21.92
CA GLU A 145 -1.47 16.50 22.09
C GLU A 145 -1.08 17.32 20.85
N HIS A 146 -0.01 16.91 20.15
CA HIS A 146 0.41 17.54 18.90
C HIS A 146 -0.60 17.29 17.77
N LEU A 147 -1.17 16.08 17.67
CA LEU A 147 -2.23 15.78 16.71
C LEU A 147 -3.53 16.55 17.01
N LYS A 148 -3.90 16.71 18.29
CA LYS A 148 -5.02 17.58 18.67
C LYS A 148 -4.78 19.02 18.22
N TYR A 149 -3.60 19.55 18.48
CA TYR A 149 -3.21 20.88 18.01
C TYR A 149 -3.30 21.00 16.48
N PHE A 150 -2.78 20.01 15.74
CA PHE A 150 -2.84 19.97 14.29
C PHE A 150 -4.28 19.98 13.74
N VAL A 151 -5.18 19.15 14.30
CA VAL A 151 -6.59 19.13 13.90
C VAL A 151 -7.26 20.49 14.14
N ASN A 152 -7.04 21.09 15.32
CA ASN A 152 -7.59 22.41 15.63
C ASN A 152 -7.06 23.50 14.69
N MET A 153 -5.78 23.46 14.36
CA MET A 153 -5.12 24.38 13.44
C MET A 153 -5.72 24.24 12.04
N LYS A 154 -5.83 23.01 11.51
CA LYS A 154 -6.36 22.75 10.17
C LYS A 154 -7.83 23.13 10.03
N ILE A 155 -8.69 22.76 10.97
CA ILE A 155 -10.12 23.16 10.96
C ILE A 155 -10.26 24.69 10.95
N SER A 156 -9.44 25.40 11.72
CA SER A 156 -9.53 26.87 11.84
C SER A 156 -8.93 27.61 10.64
N THR A 157 -7.96 27.03 9.95
CA THR A 157 -7.18 27.74 8.90
C THR A 157 -7.46 27.26 7.48
N ASP A 158 -7.84 25.99 7.28
CA ASP A 158 -8.00 25.37 5.97
C ASP A 158 -9.49 25.16 5.64
N LYS A 159 -9.97 25.80 4.58
CA LYS A 159 -11.36 25.73 4.14
C LYS A 159 -11.79 24.30 3.76
N SER A 160 -10.87 23.47 3.28
CA SER A 160 -11.19 22.09 2.89
C SER A 160 -11.54 21.20 4.08
N TRP A 161 -11.08 21.57 5.29
CA TRP A 161 -11.40 20.87 6.54
C TRP A 161 -12.70 21.34 7.18
N GLN A 162 -13.20 22.53 6.82
CA GLN A 162 -14.37 23.15 7.46
C GLN A 162 -15.70 22.47 7.10
N GLY A 163 -15.76 21.78 5.96
CA GLY A 163 -16.96 21.04 5.51
C GLY A 163 -17.02 19.58 5.96
N VAL A 164 -16.02 19.10 6.71
CA VAL A 164 -15.85 17.70 7.09
C VAL A 164 -15.97 17.54 8.59
N THR A 165 -16.53 16.42 9.06
CA THR A 165 -16.49 16.05 10.48
C THR A 165 -15.24 15.22 10.75
N ILE A 166 -14.38 15.68 11.65
CA ILE A 166 -13.13 15.01 12.00
C ILE A 166 -13.37 14.14 13.24
N TYR A 167 -13.01 12.86 13.18
CA TYR A 167 -12.94 11.98 14.34
C TYR A 167 -11.47 11.67 14.65
N PHE A 168 -11.05 11.94 15.88
CA PHE A 168 -9.71 11.65 16.36
C PHE A 168 -9.80 10.63 17.49
N SER A 169 -9.40 9.39 17.19
CA SER A 169 -9.32 8.28 18.15
C SER A 169 -7.85 7.96 18.41
N GLY A 170 -7.30 8.57 19.46
CA GLY A 170 -5.89 8.46 19.83
C GLY A 170 -5.53 7.14 20.54
N HIS A 171 -4.29 7.06 21.02
CA HIS A 171 -3.78 5.89 21.75
C HIS A 171 -4.43 5.69 23.13
N GLU A 172 -5.12 6.70 23.65
CA GLU A 172 -5.82 6.66 24.93
C GLU A 172 -7.10 5.82 24.86
N THR A 173 -7.75 5.77 23.69
CA THR A 173 -8.90 4.91 23.41
C THR A 173 -8.42 3.46 23.24
N PRO A 174 -8.97 2.45 23.94
CA PRO A 174 -8.63 1.04 23.71
C PRO A 174 -8.95 0.56 22.28
N GLY A 175 -8.28 -0.50 21.85
CA GLY A 175 -8.44 -1.12 20.55
C GLY A 175 -7.41 -0.68 19.51
N GLU A 176 -7.30 -1.47 18.45
CA GLU A 176 -6.42 -1.19 17.32
C GLU A 176 -7.06 -0.17 16.39
N GLY A 177 -6.24 0.60 15.66
CA GLY A 177 -6.68 1.67 14.77
C GLY A 177 -7.69 1.17 13.74
N GLU A 178 -7.37 0.08 13.06
CA GLU A 178 -8.23 -0.55 12.05
C GLU A 178 -9.57 -1.04 12.62
N HIS A 179 -9.57 -1.62 13.83
CA HIS A 179 -10.80 -2.11 14.46
C HIS A 179 -11.66 -0.97 15.02
N LYS A 180 -11.08 0.11 15.54
CA LYS A 180 -11.81 1.35 15.90
C LYS A 180 -12.54 1.94 14.70
N ILE A 181 -11.89 1.95 13.54
CA ILE A 181 -12.49 2.39 12.28
C ILE A 181 -13.66 1.48 11.90
N MET A 182 -13.48 0.16 11.98
CA MET A 182 -14.56 -0.78 11.65
C MET A 182 -15.74 -0.72 12.62
N GLU A 183 -15.51 -0.46 13.91
CA GLU A 183 -16.58 -0.18 14.88
C GLU A 183 -17.40 1.05 14.49
N PHE A 184 -16.72 2.15 14.12
CA PHE A 184 -17.39 3.35 13.62
C PHE A 184 -18.23 3.03 12.37
N ILE A 185 -17.66 2.37 11.35
CA ILE A 185 -18.38 2.03 10.12
C ILE A 185 -19.61 1.16 10.42
N ARG A 186 -19.49 0.12 11.26
CA ARG A 186 -20.63 -0.71 11.67
C ARG A 186 -21.71 0.11 12.36
N SER A 187 -21.33 1.05 13.22
CA SER A 187 -22.28 1.90 13.94
C SER A 187 -23.03 2.86 13.03
N GLU A 188 -22.36 3.44 12.02
CA GLU A 188 -23.01 4.30 11.02
C GLU A 188 -23.97 3.49 10.15
N LYS A 189 -23.55 2.31 9.70
CA LYS A 189 -24.38 1.38 8.91
C LYS A 189 -25.64 0.92 9.63
N ALA A 190 -25.57 0.80 10.96
CA ALA A 190 -26.71 0.39 11.78
C ALA A 190 -27.79 1.49 11.89
N LYS A 191 -27.49 2.73 11.50
CA LYS A 191 -28.46 3.83 11.53
C LYS A 191 -29.50 3.68 10.40
N PRO A 192 -30.77 4.03 10.65
CA PRO A 192 -31.85 3.86 9.67
C PRO A 192 -31.74 4.79 8.46
N ASP A 193 -30.98 5.89 8.56
CA ASP A 193 -30.75 6.90 7.53
C ASP A 193 -29.42 6.70 6.77
N HIS A 194 -28.73 5.56 6.97
CA HIS A 194 -27.50 5.23 6.25
C HIS A 194 -27.73 5.17 4.74
N ASP A 195 -26.88 5.87 3.99
CA ASP A 195 -26.88 5.81 2.53
C ASP A 195 -26.08 4.59 2.07
N PRO A 196 -26.71 3.58 1.42
CA PRO A 196 -26.04 2.36 0.96
C PRO A 196 -25.01 2.62 -0.16
N ASN A 197 -24.96 3.84 -0.72
CA ASN A 197 -23.96 4.23 -1.71
C ASN A 197 -22.85 5.12 -1.12
N THR A 198 -22.70 5.15 0.21
CA THR A 198 -21.60 5.88 0.87
C THR A 198 -20.25 5.36 0.35
N ARG A 199 -19.35 6.27 -0.02
CA ARG A 199 -18.05 5.95 -0.62
C ARG A 199 -16.95 6.04 0.43
N HIS A 200 -16.30 4.91 0.67
CA HIS A 200 -15.31 4.72 1.73
C HIS A 200 -13.89 4.59 1.16
N CYS A 201 -12.94 5.34 1.73
CA CYS A 201 -11.51 5.17 1.47
C CYS A 201 -10.78 4.90 2.79
N LEU A 202 -10.06 3.77 2.87
CA LEU A 202 -9.24 3.43 4.04
C LEU A 202 -7.77 3.39 3.63
N TYR A 203 -6.92 4.13 4.33
CA TYR A 203 -5.48 4.14 4.10
C TYR A 203 -4.78 3.15 5.05
N GLY A 204 -3.89 2.34 4.49
CA GLY A 204 -2.96 1.49 5.24
C GLY A 204 -2.30 0.40 4.39
N LEU A 205 -1.18 -0.13 4.88
CA LEU A 205 -0.34 -1.10 4.14
C LEU A 205 -0.61 -2.56 4.50
N ASP A 206 -1.44 -2.84 5.50
CA ASP A 206 -1.69 -4.20 5.94
C ASP A 206 -2.62 -4.96 4.98
N ALA A 207 -2.43 -6.27 4.94
CA ALA A 207 -3.26 -7.15 4.11
C ALA A 207 -4.65 -7.33 4.73
N ASP A 208 -4.75 -7.26 6.06
CA ASP A 208 -5.98 -7.47 6.82
C ASP A 208 -7.04 -6.41 6.52
N LEU A 209 -6.62 -5.20 6.13
CA LEU A 209 -7.52 -4.13 5.68
C LEU A 209 -8.37 -4.54 4.45
N ILE A 210 -7.88 -5.48 3.63
CA ILE A 210 -8.66 -6.03 2.50
C ILE A 210 -9.81 -6.87 3.05
N MET A 211 -9.53 -7.74 4.04
CA MET A 211 -10.54 -8.56 4.70
C MET A 211 -11.52 -7.68 5.48
N LEU A 212 -11.03 -6.75 6.30
CA LEU A 212 -11.86 -5.81 7.07
C LEU A 212 -12.74 -4.95 6.15
N GLY A 213 -12.23 -4.49 5.01
CA GLY A 213 -13.05 -3.76 4.05
C GLY A 213 -14.18 -4.61 3.46
N LEU A 214 -13.91 -5.88 3.16
CA LEU A 214 -14.91 -6.83 2.65
C LEU A 214 -15.96 -7.24 3.69
N THR A 215 -15.59 -7.38 4.97
CA THR A 215 -16.54 -7.69 6.06
C THR A 215 -17.58 -6.58 6.27
N THR A 216 -17.30 -5.36 5.80
CA THR A 216 -18.31 -4.29 5.82
C THR A 216 -19.45 -4.53 4.85
N HIS A 217 -19.25 -5.34 3.80
CA HIS A 217 -20.18 -5.51 2.68
C HIS A 217 -20.60 -4.20 1.97
N GLU A 218 -19.89 -3.09 2.17
CA GLU A 218 -20.15 -1.82 1.47
C GLU A 218 -19.73 -1.88 0.00
N ALA A 219 -20.59 -1.38 -0.90
CA ALA A 219 -20.39 -1.52 -2.34
C ALA A 219 -19.22 -0.65 -2.86
N HIS A 220 -19.07 0.55 -2.31
CA HIS A 220 -18.08 1.54 -2.73
C HIS A 220 -16.98 1.68 -1.69
N PHE A 221 -16.06 0.72 -1.67
CA PHE A 221 -14.94 0.69 -0.74
C PHE A 221 -13.61 0.54 -1.49
N SER A 222 -12.68 1.43 -1.20
CA SER A 222 -11.33 1.38 -1.77
C SER A 222 -10.26 1.52 -0.68
N LEU A 223 -9.11 0.89 -0.90
CA LEU A 223 -7.94 1.02 -0.04
C LEU A 223 -6.88 1.88 -0.71
N LEU A 224 -6.43 2.92 -0.02
CA LEU A 224 -5.29 3.73 -0.46
C LEU A 224 -4.00 3.15 0.10
N ARG A 225 -3.04 2.85 -0.79
CA ARG A 225 -1.78 2.17 -0.43
C ARG A 225 -0.61 2.84 -1.14
N GLU A 226 0.57 2.80 -0.53
CA GLU A 226 1.81 3.23 -1.21
C GLU A 226 2.30 2.14 -2.19
N GLU A 227 3.05 2.55 -3.22
CA GLU A 227 3.73 1.61 -4.12
C GLU A 227 4.73 0.74 -3.35
N VAL A 228 4.46 -0.57 -3.34
CA VAL A 228 5.42 -1.56 -2.87
C VAL A 228 6.19 -2.10 -4.07
N ARG A 229 7.50 -1.83 -4.13
CA ARG A 229 8.39 -2.39 -5.16
C ARG A 229 8.94 -3.74 -4.71
N PHE A 230 8.75 -4.77 -5.54
CA PHE A 230 9.21 -6.12 -5.27
C PHE A 230 10.52 -6.41 -6.03
N GLY A 231 11.60 -6.70 -5.30
CA GLY A 231 12.91 -7.05 -5.86
C GLY A 231 13.87 -5.85 -6.01
N GLY A 232 15.13 -6.02 -5.57
CA GLY A 232 16.20 -5.01 -5.57
C GLY A 232 16.74 -4.69 -4.17
N LYS A 233 17.98 -4.17 -4.05
CA LYS A 233 18.49 -3.60 -2.78
C LYS A 233 17.53 -2.50 -2.33
N LYS A 234 17.18 -2.44 -1.03
CA LYS A 234 16.33 -1.40 -0.43
C LYS A 234 16.80 -0.04 -0.95
N ALA A 235 16.09 0.52 -1.92
CA ALA A 235 16.32 1.91 -2.31
C ALA A 235 15.93 2.75 -1.09
N GLN A 236 16.74 3.77 -0.79
CA GLN A 236 16.42 4.75 0.23
C GLN A 236 14.98 5.21 0.00
N ARG A 237 14.10 4.96 0.98
CA ARG A 237 12.68 5.30 0.86
C ARG A 237 12.58 6.79 0.56
N VAL A 238 11.80 7.13 -0.46
CA VAL A 238 11.62 8.52 -0.90
C VAL A 238 11.08 9.32 0.28
N CYS A 239 11.77 10.41 0.63
CA CYS A 239 11.52 11.12 1.89
C CYS A 239 10.32 12.08 1.80
N ALA A 240 9.91 12.47 0.59
CA ALA A 240 8.78 13.36 0.36
C ALA A 240 7.49 12.58 0.01
N PRO A 241 6.39 12.78 0.76
CA PRO A 241 5.10 12.16 0.43
C PRO A 241 4.59 12.51 -0.97
N GLU A 242 4.93 13.69 -1.51
CA GLU A 242 4.53 14.13 -2.86
C GLU A 242 5.19 13.35 -4.01
N GLU A 243 6.36 12.76 -3.76
CA GLU A 243 7.07 11.93 -4.73
C GLU A 243 6.68 10.45 -4.61
N THR A 244 5.86 10.11 -3.61
CA THR A 244 5.40 8.74 -3.37
C THR A 244 4.25 8.40 -4.30
N THR A 245 4.39 7.31 -5.04
CA THR A 245 3.31 6.78 -5.88
C THR A 245 2.28 6.07 -5.00
N PHE A 246 1.02 6.51 -5.05
CA PHE A 246 -0.09 5.84 -4.39
C PHE A 246 -0.88 4.96 -5.36
N HIS A 247 -1.44 3.87 -4.84
CA HIS A 247 -2.35 2.96 -5.52
C HIS A 247 -3.69 2.93 -4.80
N LEU A 248 -4.76 2.88 -5.60
CA LEU A 248 -6.11 2.65 -5.11
C LEU A 248 -6.48 1.20 -5.44
N LEU A 249 -6.68 0.38 -4.41
CA LEU A 249 -7.19 -0.99 -4.54
C LEU A 249 -8.70 -0.98 -4.36
N HIS A 250 -9.44 -1.48 -5.36
CA HIS A 250 -10.89 -1.41 -5.40
C HIS A 250 -11.53 -2.71 -4.91
N LEU A 251 -12.19 -2.67 -3.76
CA LEU A 251 -12.92 -3.83 -3.24
C LEU A 251 -14.18 -4.12 -4.04
N SER A 252 -14.72 -3.13 -4.77
CA SER A 252 -15.82 -3.34 -5.72
C SER A 252 -15.48 -4.40 -6.77
N LEU A 253 -14.30 -4.28 -7.41
CA LEU A 253 -13.81 -5.28 -8.36
C LEU A 253 -13.46 -6.60 -7.68
N MET A 254 -12.91 -6.54 -6.47
CA MET A 254 -12.56 -7.75 -5.73
C MET A 254 -13.78 -8.65 -5.51
N ARG A 255 -14.93 -8.06 -5.17
CA ARG A 255 -16.21 -8.79 -5.02
C ARG A 255 -16.64 -9.46 -6.33
N GLU A 256 -16.47 -8.77 -7.46
CA GLU A 256 -16.80 -9.33 -8.78
C GLU A 256 -15.84 -10.46 -9.19
N TYR A 257 -14.55 -10.32 -8.89
CA TYR A 257 -13.58 -11.40 -9.11
C TYR A 257 -13.85 -12.62 -8.23
N ILE A 258 -14.23 -12.43 -6.97
CA ILE A 258 -14.66 -13.52 -6.08
C ILE A 258 -15.92 -14.20 -6.66
N ASP A 259 -16.89 -13.43 -7.17
CA ASP A 259 -18.07 -14.03 -7.81
C ASP A 259 -17.72 -14.87 -9.05
N TYR A 260 -16.69 -14.48 -9.82
CA TYR A 260 -16.20 -15.27 -10.96
C TYR A 260 -15.47 -16.54 -10.50
N GLU A 261 -14.61 -16.43 -9.49
CA GLU A 261 -13.86 -17.54 -8.90
C GLU A 261 -14.81 -18.67 -8.42
N PHE A 262 -15.92 -18.30 -7.77
CA PHE A 262 -16.88 -19.24 -7.20
C PHE A 262 -18.13 -19.46 -8.06
N SER A 263 -18.16 -18.92 -9.28
CA SER A 263 -19.33 -18.97 -10.17
C SER A 263 -19.83 -20.39 -10.47
N VAL A 264 -18.93 -21.38 -10.51
CA VAL A 264 -19.23 -22.80 -10.73
C VAL A 264 -20.21 -23.35 -9.69
N LEU A 265 -20.23 -22.77 -8.48
CA LEU A 265 -21.15 -23.18 -7.42
C LEU A 265 -22.60 -22.84 -7.72
N LYS A 266 -22.89 -21.82 -8.56
CA LYS A 266 -24.25 -21.39 -8.91
C LYS A 266 -25.10 -22.52 -9.49
N GLU A 267 -24.47 -23.46 -10.19
CA GLU A 267 -25.13 -24.62 -10.80
C GLU A 267 -25.11 -25.87 -9.92
N ARG A 268 -24.21 -25.94 -8.93
CA ARG A 268 -23.96 -27.15 -8.12
C ARG A 268 -24.69 -27.16 -6.77
N ILE A 269 -24.91 -26.00 -6.16
CA ILE A 269 -25.50 -25.94 -4.82
C ILE A 269 -27.02 -26.12 -4.84
N THR A 270 -27.56 -26.71 -3.79
CA THR A 270 -29.00 -27.01 -3.63
C THR A 270 -29.79 -25.87 -2.97
N PHE A 271 -29.11 -24.83 -2.47
CA PHE A 271 -29.68 -23.66 -1.81
C PHE A 271 -29.38 -22.37 -2.57
N LYS A 272 -29.99 -21.25 -2.19
CA LYS A 272 -29.83 -19.97 -2.91
C LYS A 272 -28.39 -19.46 -2.83
N TYR A 273 -27.78 -19.23 -3.99
CA TYR A 273 -26.48 -18.55 -4.10
C TYR A 273 -26.58 -17.09 -3.65
N ASP A 274 -25.71 -16.70 -2.71
CA ASP A 274 -25.54 -15.36 -2.18
C ASP A 274 -24.05 -15.03 -2.12
N ILE A 275 -23.62 -14.03 -2.91
CA ILE A 275 -22.22 -13.59 -2.97
C ILE A 275 -21.73 -13.04 -1.63
N GLU A 276 -22.58 -12.42 -0.83
CA GLU A 276 -22.16 -11.86 0.47
C GLU A 276 -21.76 -12.97 1.44
N ARG A 277 -22.44 -14.11 1.38
CA ARG A 277 -22.10 -15.30 2.17
C ARG A 277 -20.88 -16.05 1.64
N ILE A 278 -20.67 -16.05 0.32
CA ILE A 278 -19.43 -16.56 -0.27
C ILE A 278 -18.23 -15.71 0.18
N ILE A 279 -18.40 -14.38 0.26
CA ILE A 279 -17.36 -13.49 0.80
C ILE A 279 -17.10 -13.81 2.27
N ASP A 280 -18.14 -14.07 3.08
CA ASP A 280 -17.99 -14.50 4.49
C ASP A 280 -17.12 -15.76 4.61
N ASP A 281 -17.39 -16.78 3.80
CA ASP A 281 -16.61 -18.02 3.78
C ASP A 281 -15.20 -17.82 3.19
N TRP A 282 -15.06 -16.90 2.24
CA TRP A 282 -13.76 -16.54 1.67
C TRP A 282 -12.85 -15.82 2.67
N ILE A 283 -13.41 -14.96 3.53
CA ILE A 283 -12.69 -14.33 4.64
C ILE A 283 -12.22 -15.39 5.65
N LEU A 284 -13.07 -16.36 5.98
CA LEU A 284 -12.70 -17.50 6.84
C LEU A 284 -11.52 -18.28 6.25
N MET A 285 -11.55 -18.59 4.95
CA MET A 285 -10.41 -19.24 4.27
C MET A 285 -9.14 -18.40 4.38
N GLY A 286 -9.24 -17.07 4.26
CA GLY A 286 -8.13 -16.14 4.50
C GLY A 286 -7.52 -16.29 5.90
N PHE A 287 -8.35 -16.35 6.94
CA PHE A 287 -7.88 -16.50 8.33
C PHE A 287 -7.19 -17.83 8.61
N LEU A 288 -7.57 -18.91 7.92
CA LEU A 288 -6.90 -20.22 8.02
C LEU A 288 -5.47 -20.18 7.44
N VAL A 289 -5.24 -19.40 6.38
CA VAL A 289 -3.89 -19.21 5.83
C VAL A 289 -3.02 -18.41 6.79
N GLY A 290 -3.58 -17.39 7.42
CA GLY A 290 -2.86 -16.59 8.40
C GLY A 290 -3.68 -15.44 8.95
N ASN A 291 -3.27 -14.97 10.13
CA ASN A 291 -3.79 -13.79 10.79
C ASN A 291 -2.81 -13.38 11.92
N ASP A 292 -3.08 -12.25 12.57
CA ASP A 292 -2.21 -11.70 13.62
C ASP A 292 -2.38 -12.35 15.02
N PHE A 293 -3.39 -13.21 15.23
CA PHE A 293 -3.84 -13.65 16.56
C PHE A 293 -3.50 -15.11 16.90
N ILE A 294 -3.36 -15.97 15.88
CA ILE A 294 -2.98 -17.37 16.06
C ILE A 294 -1.82 -17.78 15.14
N PRO A 295 -1.03 -18.81 15.54
CA PRO A 295 -0.01 -19.38 14.69
C PRO A 295 -0.59 -19.93 13.38
N HIS A 296 0.20 -19.88 12.32
CA HIS A 296 -0.16 -20.49 11.04
C HIS A 296 -0.28 -22.00 11.18
N LEU A 297 -1.25 -22.58 10.47
CA LEU A 297 -1.32 -24.03 10.28
C LEU A 297 0.01 -24.53 9.66
N PRO A 298 0.50 -25.71 10.09
CA PRO A 298 1.70 -26.31 9.52
C PRO A 298 1.58 -26.43 7.99
N HIS A 299 2.64 -26.05 7.27
CA HIS A 299 2.80 -26.22 5.82
C HIS A 299 1.82 -25.45 4.91
N LEU A 300 0.72 -24.92 5.45
CA LEU A 300 -0.31 -24.17 4.72
C LEU A 300 0.10 -22.70 4.53
N HIS A 301 0.85 -22.41 3.47
CA HIS A 301 1.36 -21.06 3.17
C HIS A 301 1.05 -20.62 1.74
N ILE A 302 0.91 -19.31 1.51
CA ILE A 302 0.65 -18.74 0.17
C ILE A 302 1.75 -19.12 -0.84
N ASN A 303 3.01 -19.25 -0.40
CA ASN A 303 4.10 -19.67 -1.29
C ASN A 303 3.93 -21.10 -1.81
N HIS A 304 3.11 -21.91 -1.15
CA HIS A 304 2.80 -23.30 -1.50
C HIS A 304 1.36 -23.44 -2.03
N ASP A 305 0.82 -22.39 -2.67
CA ASP A 305 -0.52 -22.39 -3.27
C ASP A 305 -1.66 -22.80 -2.31
N ALA A 306 -1.57 -22.39 -1.03
CA ALA A 306 -2.60 -22.67 -0.03
C ALA A 306 -4.00 -22.12 -0.36
N LEU A 307 -4.09 -20.92 -0.96
CA LEU A 307 -5.39 -20.30 -1.27
C LEU A 307 -6.15 -21.06 -2.38
N PRO A 308 -5.53 -21.41 -3.53
CA PRO A 308 -6.17 -22.29 -4.53
C PRO A 308 -6.65 -23.62 -3.94
N LEU A 309 -5.85 -24.24 -3.07
CA LEU A 309 -6.23 -25.46 -2.36
C LEU A 309 -7.51 -25.25 -1.53
N LEU A 310 -7.53 -24.22 -0.68
CA LEU A 310 -8.69 -23.88 0.14
C LEU A 310 -9.96 -23.64 -0.71
N TYR A 311 -9.82 -22.91 -1.82
CA TYR A 311 -10.93 -22.61 -2.73
C TYR A 311 -11.44 -23.89 -3.42
N GLY A 312 -10.53 -24.74 -3.91
CA GLY A 312 -10.87 -26.01 -4.55
C GLY A 312 -11.60 -26.97 -3.61
N THR A 313 -11.10 -27.10 -2.38
CA THR A 313 -11.76 -27.88 -1.31
C THR A 313 -13.15 -27.32 -1.01
N TYR A 314 -13.28 -26.00 -0.92
CA TYR A 314 -14.56 -25.34 -0.64
C TYR A 314 -15.58 -25.54 -1.77
N ILE A 315 -15.16 -25.37 -3.02
CA ILE A 315 -16.00 -25.59 -4.22
C ILE A 315 -16.51 -27.04 -4.28
N THR A 316 -15.69 -27.98 -3.82
CA THR A 316 -16.02 -29.41 -3.81
C THR A 316 -17.04 -29.74 -2.72
N ILE A 317 -16.85 -29.25 -1.48
CA ILE A 317 -17.67 -29.67 -0.33
C ILE A 317 -18.96 -28.86 -0.16
N LEU A 318 -18.99 -27.59 -0.55
CA LEU A 318 -20.13 -26.70 -0.28
C LEU A 318 -21.50 -27.27 -0.72
N PRO A 319 -21.63 -27.94 -1.90
CA PRO A 319 -22.89 -28.58 -2.31
C PRO A 319 -23.44 -29.61 -1.30
N GLU A 320 -22.57 -30.24 -0.50
CA GLU A 320 -22.92 -31.27 0.50
C GLU A 320 -23.27 -30.68 1.88
N LEU A 321 -22.94 -29.41 2.14
CA LEU A 321 -23.09 -28.77 3.45
C LEU A 321 -24.52 -28.27 3.73
N GLY A 322 -25.34 -28.09 2.68
CA GLY A 322 -26.70 -27.55 2.78
C GLY A 322 -26.79 -26.09 3.25
N GLY A 323 -25.67 -25.36 3.27
CA GLY A 323 -25.57 -23.94 3.57
C GLY A 323 -24.10 -23.49 3.73
N TYR A 324 -23.91 -22.23 4.14
CA TYR A 324 -22.60 -21.59 4.29
C TYR A 324 -21.91 -21.96 5.62
N ILE A 325 -20.59 -21.79 5.71
CA ILE A 325 -19.80 -22.17 6.88
C ILE A 325 -19.79 -21.04 7.93
N ASN A 326 -19.63 -19.81 7.48
CA ASN A 326 -19.58 -18.58 8.25
C ASN A 326 -20.85 -17.76 7.99
N GLU A 327 -21.69 -17.65 9.01
CA GLU A 327 -22.93 -16.90 8.95
C GLU A 327 -22.77 -15.56 9.69
N SER A 328 -22.20 -14.56 8.99
CA SER A 328 -21.97 -13.20 9.51
C SER A 328 -21.09 -13.19 10.77
N GLY A 329 -20.02 -13.98 10.77
CA GLY A 329 -19.09 -14.10 11.88
C GLY A 329 -19.41 -15.22 12.86
N HIS A 330 -20.48 -15.99 12.66
CA HIS A 330 -20.80 -17.19 13.44
C HIS A 330 -20.47 -18.46 12.66
N LEU A 331 -19.63 -19.34 13.23
CA LEU A 331 -19.30 -20.61 12.61
C LEU A 331 -20.43 -21.63 12.78
N ASN A 332 -20.82 -22.26 11.68
CA ASN A 332 -21.58 -23.48 11.71
C ASN A 332 -20.63 -24.67 11.89
N LEU A 333 -20.38 -25.07 13.15
CA LEU A 333 -19.38 -26.09 13.49
C LEU A 333 -19.58 -27.43 12.75
N PRO A 334 -20.81 -27.98 12.60
CA PRO A 334 -21.02 -29.19 11.79
C PRO A 334 -20.58 -29.06 10.32
N ARG A 335 -20.82 -27.89 9.70
CA ARG A 335 -20.37 -27.63 8.31
C ARG A 335 -18.87 -27.40 8.24
N PHE A 336 -18.33 -26.66 9.21
CA PHE A 336 -16.91 -26.37 9.30
C PHE A 336 -16.07 -27.64 9.53
N GLU A 337 -16.54 -28.54 10.38
CA GLU A 337 -15.91 -29.84 10.60
C GLU A 337 -15.78 -30.64 9.31
N LYS A 338 -16.85 -30.75 8.52
CA LYS A 338 -16.80 -31.43 7.20
C LYS A 338 -15.76 -30.79 6.26
N TYR A 339 -15.67 -29.46 6.26
CA TYR A 339 -14.67 -28.75 5.47
C TYR A 339 -13.24 -29.06 5.94
N LEU A 340 -12.98 -29.02 7.26
CA LEU A 340 -11.66 -29.32 7.83
C LEU A 340 -11.25 -30.78 7.62
N VAL A 341 -12.19 -31.72 7.75
CA VAL A 341 -11.93 -33.15 7.48
C VAL A 341 -11.47 -33.33 6.03
N LYS A 342 -12.16 -32.70 5.05
CA LYS A 342 -11.72 -32.77 3.67
C LYS A 342 -10.39 -32.05 3.43
N LEU A 343 -10.17 -30.92 4.10
CA LEU A 343 -8.93 -30.17 4.01
C LEU A 343 -7.75 -30.95 4.62
N SER A 344 -8.00 -31.84 5.59
CA SER A 344 -6.96 -32.65 6.24
C SER A 344 -6.26 -33.65 5.30
N ASP A 345 -6.84 -33.95 4.13
CA ASP A 345 -6.18 -34.69 3.07
C ASP A 345 -4.84 -34.04 2.68
N PHE A 346 -4.74 -32.71 2.79
CA PHE A 346 -3.50 -31.96 2.57
C PHE A 346 -2.35 -32.42 3.47
N ASP A 347 -2.60 -32.70 4.75
CA ASP A 347 -1.54 -33.16 5.66
C ASP A 347 -0.98 -34.50 5.18
N ARG A 348 -1.85 -35.35 4.62
CA ARG A 348 -1.49 -36.68 4.10
C ARG A 348 -0.69 -36.57 2.81
N GLU A 349 -1.13 -35.73 1.89
CA GLU A 349 -0.42 -35.44 0.64
C GLU A 349 0.97 -34.86 0.92
N HIS A 350 1.06 -33.88 1.83
CA HIS A 350 2.33 -33.30 2.22
C HIS A 350 3.26 -34.31 2.89
N PHE A 351 2.72 -35.14 3.79
CA PHE A 351 3.52 -36.19 4.42
C PHE A 351 4.00 -37.22 3.40
N SER A 352 3.21 -37.55 2.38
CA SER A 352 3.64 -38.45 1.29
C SER A 352 4.89 -37.95 0.58
N GLU A 353 5.01 -36.64 0.32
CA GLU A 353 6.21 -36.06 -0.29
C GLU A 353 7.43 -36.21 0.63
N VAL A 354 7.25 -35.88 1.92
CA VAL A 354 8.31 -35.98 2.93
C VAL A 354 8.72 -37.44 3.18
N PHE A 355 7.76 -38.35 3.17
CA PHE A 355 7.96 -39.78 3.37
C PHE A 355 8.81 -40.39 2.26
N VAL A 356 8.58 -40.01 1.00
CA VAL A 356 9.42 -40.44 -0.13
C VAL A 356 10.87 -39.99 0.07
N ASP A 357 11.08 -38.74 0.48
CA ASP A 357 12.42 -38.22 0.79
C ASP A 357 13.06 -38.99 1.96
N LEU A 358 12.32 -39.20 3.05
CA LEU A 358 12.80 -39.97 4.21
C LEU A 358 13.23 -41.38 3.82
N LYS A 359 12.40 -42.11 3.05
CA LYS A 359 12.73 -43.46 2.56
C LYS A 359 13.92 -43.46 1.61
N TRP A 360 14.03 -42.45 0.74
CA TRP A 360 15.20 -42.29 -0.13
C TRP A 360 16.48 -42.04 0.67
N PHE A 361 16.42 -41.23 1.73
CA PHE A 361 17.54 -41.00 2.64
C PHE A 361 17.90 -42.27 3.43
N GLU A 362 16.93 -43.00 3.95
CA GLU A 362 17.14 -44.29 4.63
C GLU A 362 17.84 -45.29 3.71
N SER A 363 17.42 -45.37 2.44
CA SER A 363 18.04 -46.22 1.43
C SER A 363 19.51 -45.86 1.14
N LYS A 364 19.88 -44.57 1.24
CA LYS A 364 21.26 -44.10 1.00
C LYS A 364 22.18 -44.17 2.21
N VAL A 365 21.65 -44.00 3.42
CA VAL A 365 22.46 -43.91 4.65
C VAL A 365 22.49 -45.26 5.40
N GLY A 366 21.62 -46.21 5.04
CA GLY A 366 21.60 -47.56 5.60
C GLY A 366 21.19 -47.63 7.08
N ASN A 367 20.74 -46.52 7.66
CA ASN A 367 20.30 -46.41 9.04
C ASN A 367 18.79 -46.14 9.04
N LYS A 368 18.00 -47.06 9.61
CA LYS A 368 16.58 -46.81 9.89
C LYS A 368 16.50 -45.65 10.89
N TYR A 369 15.68 -44.63 10.63
CA TYR A 369 15.47 -43.56 11.59
C TYR A 369 14.91 -44.17 12.89
N LEU A 370 15.65 -43.99 14.00
CA LEU A 370 15.28 -44.44 15.35
C LEU A 370 13.97 -43.77 15.80
N ASN A 371 12.84 -44.45 15.65
CA ASN A 371 11.57 -44.03 16.29
C ASN A 371 10.66 -45.21 16.72
N GLU A 372 11.09 -46.47 16.56
CA GLU A 372 10.34 -47.66 17.02
C GLU A 372 10.11 -47.67 18.54
N ALA A 373 11.07 -47.20 19.34
CA ALA A 373 11.01 -47.30 20.80
C ALA A 373 9.88 -46.47 21.45
N ALA A 374 9.47 -45.35 20.84
CA ALA A 374 8.39 -44.50 21.35
C ALA A 374 6.99 -45.00 20.95
N GLY A 375 6.87 -45.63 19.76
CA GLY A 375 5.63 -46.25 19.29
C GLY A 375 5.22 -47.46 20.14
N VAL A 376 6.20 -48.33 20.46
CA VAL A 376 6.01 -49.52 21.30
C VAL A 376 5.55 -49.13 22.72
N ALA A 377 6.14 -48.09 23.31
CA ALA A 377 5.75 -47.60 24.64
C ALA A 377 4.31 -47.07 24.72
N ALA A 378 3.78 -46.51 23.62
CA ALA A 378 2.42 -46.00 23.54
C ALA A 378 1.37 -47.10 23.30
N GLU A 379 1.70 -48.12 22.51
CA GLU A 379 0.86 -49.32 22.36
C GLU A 379 0.76 -50.13 23.65
N GLU A 380 1.86 -50.24 24.40
CA GLU A 380 1.87 -50.86 25.73
C GLU A 380 0.97 -50.10 26.73
N ALA A 381 0.92 -48.76 26.64
CA ALA A 381 0.05 -47.92 27.46
C ALA A 381 -1.44 -48.07 27.10
N LYS A 382 -1.78 -48.25 25.81
CA LYS A 382 -3.15 -48.55 25.34
C LYS A 382 -3.61 -49.94 25.80
N ASN A 383 -2.77 -50.95 25.62
CA ASN A 383 -3.03 -52.33 26.07
C ASN A 383 -3.20 -52.44 27.59
N CYS A 384 -2.51 -51.60 28.38
CA CYS A 384 -2.71 -51.52 29.83
C CYS A 384 -4.07 -50.89 30.24
N LYS A 385 -4.63 -49.98 29.44
CA LYS A 385 -5.96 -49.38 29.70
C LYS A 385 -7.11 -50.33 29.31
N GLU A 386 -6.95 -51.13 28.25
CA GLU A 386 -7.95 -52.11 27.84
C GLU A 386 -8.05 -53.31 28.80
N LYS A 387 -6.91 -53.79 29.34
CA LYS A 387 -6.89 -54.82 30.40
C LYS A 387 -7.53 -54.40 31.72
N LYS A 388 -7.75 -53.10 31.96
CA LYS A 388 -8.47 -52.60 33.14
C LYS A 388 -9.98 -52.50 32.94
N LYS A 389 -10.50 -52.59 31.71
CA LYS A 389 -11.95 -52.52 31.41
C LYS A 389 -12.63 -53.89 31.29
N SER A 390 -11.90 -55.00 31.20
CA SER A 390 -12.44 -56.35 31.04
C SER A 390 -12.32 -57.23 32.30
N LYS A 391 -13.01 -56.85 33.38
CA LYS A 391 -13.43 -57.80 34.42
C LYS A 391 -14.89 -57.53 34.78
N GLY A 392 -15.80 -58.16 34.05
CA GLY A 392 -17.24 -58.08 34.28
C GLY A 392 -18.07 -58.70 33.15
N GLN A 393 -18.24 -60.02 33.24
CA GLN A 393 -19.31 -60.86 32.66
C GLN A 393 -19.41 -61.13 31.14
N GLU A 394 -19.30 -62.43 30.86
CA GLU A 394 -19.59 -63.18 29.64
C GLU A 394 -21.11 -63.29 29.35
N ASN A 395 -21.51 -63.22 28.07
CA ASN A 395 -22.28 -64.25 27.33
C ASN A 395 -22.95 -63.70 26.05
N SER A 396 -22.22 -63.84 24.94
CA SER A 396 -22.56 -64.59 23.71
C SER A 396 -24.01 -64.71 23.15
N ILE A 397 -24.07 -64.49 21.83
CA ILE A 397 -24.85 -65.20 20.76
C ILE A 397 -26.21 -64.62 20.32
N CYS A 398 -26.32 -64.21 19.04
CA CYS A 398 -26.84 -64.98 17.87
C CYS A 398 -27.17 -64.01 16.69
N TRP A 399 -27.05 -64.29 15.37
CA TRP A 399 -27.22 -65.47 14.49
C TRP A 399 -26.33 -65.31 13.21
N ALA A 400 -25.52 -66.28 12.76
CA ALA A 400 -25.76 -67.39 11.78
C ALA A 400 -26.07 -66.94 10.33
N ALA A 401 -25.65 -67.59 9.22
CA ALA A 401 -25.42 -69.01 8.89
C ALA A 401 -24.54 -69.14 7.60
N LEU A 402 -23.52 -70.01 7.54
CA LEU A 402 -23.40 -71.36 6.93
C LEU A 402 -23.58 -71.53 5.39
N ASP A 403 -22.50 -71.96 4.73
CA ASP A 403 -22.31 -73.16 3.85
C ASP A 403 -20.92 -73.02 3.16
N LYS A 404 -20.10 -74.01 2.78
CA LYS A 404 -19.94 -75.46 3.00
C LYS A 404 -18.60 -75.88 2.34
N ASN A 405 -18.13 -77.08 2.67
CA ASN A 405 -16.82 -77.69 2.36
C ASN A 405 -16.63 -78.24 0.91
N GLU A 406 -15.34 -78.52 0.59
CA GLU A 406 -14.77 -79.51 -0.38
C GLU A 406 -14.48 -79.14 -1.86
N GLY A 407 -13.18 -79.01 -2.19
CA GLY A 407 -12.51 -79.80 -3.27
C GLY A 407 -12.21 -79.17 -4.64
N GLU A 408 -10.91 -79.11 -4.98
CA GLU A 408 -10.24 -79.01 -6.32
C GLU A 408 -9.80 -77.65 -6.92
N VAL A 409 -8.50 -77.37 -6.71
CA VAL A 409 -7.42 -76.72 -7.50
C VAL A 409 -7.75 -75.86 -8.75
N VAL A 410 -7.24 -74.60 -8.79
CA VAL A 410 -6.22 -74.06 -9.75
C VAL A 410 -6.06 -72.51 -9.62
N THR A 411 -4.88 -72.13 -9.09
CA THR A 411 -3.99 -70.95 -9.30
C THR A 411 -4.40 -69.47 -9.17
N SER A 412 -3.60 -68.80 -8.30
CA SER A 412 -3.07 -67.41 -8.29
C SER A 412 -4.00 -66.24 -7.94
N LYS A 413 -4.04 -65.92 -6.64
CA LYS A 413 -4.22 -64.58 -6.05
C LYS A 413 -2.95 -64.29 -5.24
N ASP A 414 -2.12 -63.35 -5.69
CA ASP A 414 -0.90 -62.91 -4.96
C ASP A 414 -0.63 -61.39 -5.11
N ASN A 415 -1.62 -60.57 -5.49
CA ASN A 415 -1.44 -59.12 -5.71
C ASN A 415 -2.37 -58.22 -4.86
N LEU A 416 -3.00 -58.73 -3.79
CA LEU A 416 -3.97 -57.95 -2.98
C LEU A 416 -3.56 -57.80 -1.50
N GLU A 417 -2.48 -58.45 -1.05
CA GLU A 417 -2.02 -58.36 0.34
C GLU A 417 -0.91 -57.29 0.52
N ASP A 418 -0.07 -57.06 -0.51
CA ASP A 418 1.01 -56.05 -0.47
C ASP A 418 0.51 -54.59 -0.40
N GLU A 419 -0.61 -54.23 -1.07
CA GLU A 419 -1.12 -52.84 -1.04
C GLU A 419 -1.70 -52.44 0.32
N THR A 420 -2.25 -53.40 1.09
CA THR A 420 -2.83 -53.12 2.41
C THR A 420 -1.79 -52.95 3.52
N GLU A 421 -0.64 -53.64 3.42
CA GLU A 421 0.43 -53.51 4.42
C GLU A 421 1.18 -52.18 4.30
N ASP A 422 1.37 -51.68 3.07
CA ASP A 422 2.02 -50.39 2.82
C ASP A 422 1.18 -49.19 3.30
N ASP A 423 -0.15 -49.24 3.17
CA ASP A 423 -1.07 -48.20 3.66
C ASP A 423 -1.09 -48.14 5.20
N ASP A 424 -1.08 -49.29 5.89
CA ASP A 424 -1.03 -49.36 7.35
C ASP A 424 0.33 -48.87 7.90
N LEU A 425 1.43 -49.16 7.19
CA LEU A 425 2.76 -48.63 7.50
C LEU A 425 2.80 -47.11 7.35
N PHE A 426 2.26 -46.56 6.26
CA PHE A 426 2.19 -45.13 6.02
C PHE A 426 1.43 -44.39 7.13
N GLU A 427 0.25 -44.88 7.51
CA GLU A 427 -0.57 -44.27 8.57
C GLU A 427 0.14 -44.31 9.94
N THR A 428 0.88 -45.39 10.22
CA THR A 428 1.68 -45.53 11.45
C THR A 428 2.82 -44.52 11.48
N GLU A 429 3.56 -44.38 10.38
CA GLU A 429 4.64 -43.40 10.27
C GLU A 429 4.11 -41.96 10.30
N PHE A 430 2.96 -41.68 9.68
CA PHE A 430 2.31 -40.37 9.72
C PHE A 430 1.93 -39.96 11.15
N ARG A 431 1.36 -40.89 11.92
CA ARG A 431 1.07 -40.65 13.35
C ARG A 431 2.34 -40.38 14.15
N GLN A 432 3.42 -41.09 13.87
CA GLN A 432 4.69 -40.90 14.57
C GLN A 432 5.35 -39.57 14.20
N TYR A 433 5.23 -39.15 12.94
CA TYR A 433 5.65 -37.84 12.45
C TYR A 433 4.94 -36.71 13.21
N LYS A 434 3.60 -36.76 13.30
CA LYS A 434 2.81 -35.79 14.07
C LYS A 434 3.16 -35.79 15.56
N ARG A 435 3.35 -36.96 16.18
CA ARG A 435 3.80 -37.05 17.58
C ARG A 435 5.14 -36.36 17.79
N THR A 436 6.10 -36.59 16.89
CA THR A 436 7.42 -35.95 16.94
C THR A 436 7.29 -34.43 16.86
N TYR A 437 6.39 -33.92 16.01
CA TYR A 437 6.08 -32.49 15.95
C TYR A 437 5.59 -31.95 17.31
N TYR A 438 4.57 -32.57 17.91
CA TYR A 438 4.04 -32.10 19.19
C TYR A 438 5.08 -32.18 20.33
N MET A 439 5.86 -33.26 20.40
CA MET A 439 6.90 -33.41 21.42
C MET A 439 8.03 -32.38 21.26
N THR A 440 8.50 -32.14 20.03
CA THR A 440 9.65 -31.26 19.78
C THR A 440 9.29 -29.77 19.75
N LYS A 441 8.15 -29.41 19.15
CA LYS A 441 7.71 -28.01 18.99
C LYS A 441 6.95 -27.52 20.20
N MET A 442 6.01 -28.31 20.72
CA MET A 442 5.17 -27.90 21.85
C MET A 442 5.74 -28.33 23.21
N GLY A 443 6.82 -29.11 23.24
CA GLY A 443 7.50 -29.51 24.48
C GLY A 443 6.66 -30.43 25.37
N VAL A 444 5.79 -31.24 24.77
CA VAL A 444 4.87 -32.14 25.48
C VAL A 444 5.51 -33.52 25.62
N ASP A 445 5.60 -34.04 26.85
CA ASP A 445 6.21 -35.35 27.12
C ASP A 445 5.36 -36.53 26.60
N VAL A 446 4.03 -36.41 26.64
CA VAL A 446 3.09 -37.44 26.19
C VAL A 446 1.94 -36.82 25.39
N VAL A 447 1.85 -37.17 24.11
CA VAL A 447 0.75 -36.74 23.23
C VAL A 447 -0.47 -37.64 23.47
N SER A 448 -1.40 -37.19 24.32
CA SER A 448 -2.66 -37.88 24.60
C SER A 448 -3.80 -37.40 23.70
N ASP A 449 -4.83 -38.24 23.54
CA ASP A 449 -6.05 -37.85 22.82
C ASP A 449 -6.74 -36.63 23.47
N ASP A 450 -6.67 -36.51 24.80
CA ASP A 450 -7.20 -35.36 25.55
C ASP A 450 -6.45 -34.07 25.21
N PHE A 451 -5.12 -34.14 25.06
CA PHE A 451 -4.30 -33.00 24.66
C PHE A 451 -4.63 -32.55 23.23
N LEU A 452 -4.78 -33.49 22.29
CA LEU A 452 -5.17 -33.17 20.90
C LEU A 452 -6.57 -32.57 20.82
N ALA A 453 -7.52 -33.09 21.62
CA ALA A 453 -8.87 -32.54 21.70
C ALA A 453 -8.88 -31.11 22.27
N ASP A 454 -8.06 -30.82 23.29
CA ASP A 454 -7.89 -29.46 23.83
C ASP A 454 -7.27 -28.50 22.81
N GLN A 455 -6.24 -28.93 22.08
CA GLN A 455 -5.64 -28.16 20.99
C GLN A 455 -6.66 -27.82 19.90
N ALA A 456 -7.41 -28.81 19.43
CA ALA A 456 -8.46 -28.62 18.43
C ALA A 456 -9.54 -27.66 18.92
N ALA A 457 -10.02 -27.82 20.16
CA ALA A 457 -11.01 -26.94 20.76
C ALA A 457 -10.51 -25.49 20.88
N CYS A 458 -9.28 -25.30 21.39
CA CYS A 458 -8.65 -23.98 21.51
C CYS A 458 -8.46 -23.30 20.14
N TYR A 459 -8.06 -24.05 19.11
CA TYR A 459 -7.88 -23.53 17.76
C TYR A 459 -9.21 -23.10 17.14
N VAL A 460 -10.27 -23.92 17.24
CA VAL A 460 -11.60 -23.57 16.72
C VAL A 460 -12.20 -22.39 17.49
N GLN A 461 -12.03 -22.36 18.82
CA GLN A 461 -12.40 -21.19 19.62
C GLN A 461 -11.67 -19.93 19.14
N ALA A 462 -10.39 -20.04 18.78
CA ALA A 462 -9.65 -18.92 18.24
C ALA A 462 -10.20 -18.38 16.92
N ILE A 463 -10.52 -19.26 15.96
CA ILE A 463 -11.13 -18.87 14.69
C ILE A 463 -12.47 -18.16 14.94
N GLN A 464 -13.29 -18.68 15.85
CA GLN A 464 -14.55 -18.03 16.24
C GLN A 464 -14.32 -16.66 16.88
N TRP A 465 -13.30 -16.50 17.73
CA TRP A 465 -12.93 -15.20 18.32
C TRP A 465 -12.51 -14.20 17.23
N ILE A 466 -11.68 -14.61 16.27
CA ILE A 466 -11.20 -13.77 15.16
C ILE A 466 -12.38 -13.30 14.31
N LEU A 467 -13.27 -14.23 13.92
CA LEU A 467 -14.49 -13.88 13.18
C LEU A 467 -15.33 -12.86 13.94
N HIS A 468 -15.54 -13.06 15.23
CA HIS A 468 -16.23 -12.09 16.06
C HIS A 468 -15.50 -10.73 16.09
N TYR A 469 -14.17 -10.72 16.20
CA TYR A 469 -13.41 -9.47 16.27
C TYR A 469 -13.57 -8.62 15.00
N TYR A 470 -13.63 -9.26 13.83
CA TYR A 470 -13.81 -8.60 12.53
C TYR A 470 -15.26 -8.18 12.26
N TYR A 471 -16.24 -9.05 12.56
CA TYR A 471 -17.65 -8.81 12.25
C TYR A 471 -18.39 -8.02 13.34
N HIS A 472 -18.04 -8.24 14.60
CA HIS A 472 -18.82 -7.82 15.77
C HIS A 472 -18.03 -6.91 16.74
N GLY A 473 -16.72 -6.76 16.54
CA GLY A 473 -15.82 -6.13 17.51
C GLY A 473 -15.42 -7.07 18.63
N VAL A 474 -14.62 -6.58 19.59
CA VAL A 474 -14.04 -7.41 20.65
C VAL A 474 -15.13 -8.10 21.47
N GLN A 475 -15.08 -9.44 21.55
CA GLN A 475 -15.96 -10.24 22.42
C GLN A 475 -15.24 -10.76 23.67
N SER A 476 -13.92 -10.68 23.71
CA SER A 476 -13.12 -10.92 24.91
C SER A 476 -11.80 -10.17 24.83
N TRP A 477 -11.52 -9.33 25.82
CA TRP A 477 -10.24 -8.64 25.99
C TRP A 477 -9.16 -9.53 26.60
N SER A 478 -9.55 -10.55 27.37
CA SER A 478 -8.65 -11.43 28.12
C SER A 478 -8.36 -12.77 27.45
N TRP A 479 -9.17 -13.19 26.46
CA TRP A 479 -8.91 -14.43 25.73
C TRP A 479 -7.64 -14.33 24.86
N TYR A 480 -6.87 -15.41 24.79
CA TYR A 480 -5.72 -15.57 23.92
C TYR A 480 -5.50 -17.05 23.59
N TYR A 481 -4.81 -17.34 22.49
CA TYR A 481 -4.40 -18.70 22.14
C TYR A 481 -3.15 -19.11 22.95
N PRO A 482 -3.21 -20.19 23.76
CA PRO A 482 -2.18 -20.47 24.77
C PRO A 482 -0.99 -21.29 24.28
N TYR A 483 -0.81 -21.42 22.96
CA TYR A 483 0.27 -22.21 22.36
C TYR A 483 1.04 -21.40 21.31
N HIS A 484 2.34 -21.65 21.14
CA HIS A 484 3.16 -20.99 20.11
C HIS A 484 2.94 -21.57 18.71
N TYR A 485 2.31 -22.74 18.60
CA TYR A 485 2.13 -23.49 17.36
C TYR A 485 0.66 -23.93 17.21
N ALA A 486 0.24 -24.14 15.96
CA ALA A 486 -1.10 -24.65 15.62
C ALA A 486 -1.10 -26.19 15.53
N PRO A 487 -2.24 -26.87 15.75
CA PRO A 487 -2.36 -28.30 15.51
C PRO A 487 -2.32 -28.63 14.00
N PHE A 488 -2.10 -29.91 13.68
CA PHE A 488 -2.33 -30.43 12.33
C PHE A 488 -3.82 -30.45 11.98
N LEU A 489 -4.17 -30.23 10.71
CA LEU A 489 -5.56 -30.25 10.24
C LEU A 489 -6.25 -31.60 10.50
N SER A 490 -5.50 -32.69 10.31
CA SER A 490 -5.93 -34.07 10.56
C SER A 490 -6.24 -34.38 12.02
N ASP A 491 -5.82 -33.52 12.96
CA ASP A 491 -6.13 -33.66 14.39
C ASP A 491 -7.29 -32.75 14.84
N ILE A 492 -7.83 -31.90 13.96
CA ILE A 492 -8.98 -31.02 14.25
C ILE A 492 -10.29 -31.72 13.85
N HIS A 493 -10.75 -32.63 14.71
CA HIS A 493 -12.00 -33.38 14.51
C HIS A 493 -12.83 -33.46 15.81
N ASN A 494 -14.08 -33.92 15.71
CA ASN A 494 -15.09 -33.98 16.77
C ASN A 494 -15.51 -32.60 17.33
N ILE A 495 -15.53 -31.57 16.48
CA ILE A 495 -15.77 -30.17 16.91
C ILE A 495 -17.24 -29.73 16.80
N SER A 496 -18.10 -30.50 16.13
CA SER A 496 -19.52 -30.15 15.89
C SER A 496 -20.34 -29.87 17.15
N THR A 497 -19.95 -30.42 18.30
CA THR A 497 -20.67 -30.26 19.58
C THR A 497 -20.02 -29.27 20.55
N LEU A 498 -18.93 -28.61 20.14
CA LEU A 498 -18.20 -27.66 20.97
C LEU A 498 -19.08 -26.44 21.31
N LYS A 499 -19.11 -26.07 22.59
CA LYS A 499 -19.80 -24.87 23.07
C LYS A 499 -18.80 -23.75 23.29
N ILE A 500 -18.85 -22.74 22.42
CA ILE A 500 -17.95 -21.59 22.47
C ILE A 500 -18.64 -20.45 23.21
N HIS A 501 -18.02 -19.98 24.30
CA HIS A 501 -18.46 -18.81 25.04
C HIS A 501 -17.27 -17.90 25.35
N PHE A 502 -17.49 -16.59 25.24
CA PHE A 502 -16.48 -15.57 25.52
C PHE A 502 -17.01 -14.61 26.59
N GLU A 503 -16.17 -14.35 27.59
CA GLU A 503 -16.40 -13.28 28.54
C GLU A 503 -15.70 -12.01 28.07
N LEU A 504 -16.43 -10.89 28.01
CA LEU A 504 -15.90 -9.64 27.48
C LEU A 504 -14.65 -9.17 28.24
N GLY A 505 -14.63 -9.29 29.56
CA GLY A 505 -13.54 -8.78 30.38
C GLY A 505 -13.37 -7.26 30.26
N LYS A 506 -12.17 -6.77 30.56
CA LYS A 506 -11.79 -5.36 30.41
C LYS A 506 -10.44 -5.26 29.69
N PRO A 507 -10.19 -4.19 28.93
CA PRO A 507 -8.84 -3.92 28.41
C PRO A 507 -7.86 -3.68 29.57
N PHE A 508 -6.60 -4.05 29.35
CA PHE A 508 -5.48 -3.69 30.22
C PHE A 508 -5.35 -2.16 30.28
N LYS A 509 -4.88 -1.61 31.39
CA LYS A 509 -4.46 -0.21 31.41
C LYS A 509 -3.17 -0.03 30.58
N PRO A 510 -2.87 1.20 30.10
CA PRO A 510 -1.69 1.44 29.28
C PRO A 510 -0.37 0.92 29.87
N PHE A 511 -0.12 1.12 31.17
CA PHE A 511 1.12 0.64 31.81
C PHE A 511 1.13 -0.87 32.02
N GLU A 512 -0.04 -1.48 32.24
CA GLU A 512 -0.17 -2.93 32.36
C GLU A 512 0.16 -3.59 31.01
N GLN A 513 -0.32 -3.02 29.89
CA GLN A 513 0.08 -3.46 28.55
C GLN A 513 1.57 -3.22 28.29
N LEU A 514 2.13 -2.06 28.66
CA LEU A 514 3.55 -1.80 28.43
C LEU A 514 4.43 -2.82 29.12
N LEU A 515 4.13 -3.15 30.38
CA LEU A 515 4.86 -4.18 31.12
C LEU A 515 4.68 -5.55 30.46
N ALA A 516 3.49 -5.85 29.94
CA ALA A 516 3.23 -7.11 29.26
C ALA A 516 3.90 -7.27 27.88
N VAL A 517 4.20 -6.17 27.19
CA VAL A 517 4.65 -6.20 25.79
C VAL A 517 6.13 -5.83 25.62
N LEU A 518 6.70 -4.97 26.48
CA LEU A 518 8.07 -4.48 26.32
C LEU A 518 9.13 -5.48 26.84
N PRO A 519 10.30 -5.57 26.17
CA PRO A 519 11.47 -6.26 26.70
C PRO A 519 12.21 -5.40 27.74
N ALA A 520 13.03 -6.04 28.58
CA ALA A 520 13.84 -5.35 29.59
C ALA A 520 14.80 -4.28 28.99
N ALA A 521 15.25 -4.47 27.75
CA ALA A 521 16.06 -3.49 27.01
C ALA A 521 15.36 -2.13 26.83
N SER A 522 14.02 -2.12 26.74
CA SER A 522 13.21 -0.91 26.57
C SER A 522 12.57 -0.42 27.88
N LYS A 523 13.09 -0.83 29.05
CA LYS A 523 12.54 -0.45 30.37
C LYS A 523 12.42 1.06 30.61
N ASN A 524 13.25 1.87 29.94
CA ASN A 524 13.23 3.33 30.07
C ASN A 524 11.91 3.96 29.58
N LEU A 525 11.12 3.23 28.79
CA LEU A 525 9.80 3.68 28.32
C LEU A 525 8.70 3.53 29.39
N LEU A 526 8.96 2.78 30.46
CA LEU A 526 8.06 2.58 31.60
C LEU A 526 8.38 3.57 32.73
N PRO A 527 7.38 3.94 33.56
CA PRO A 527 7.60 4.65 34.82
C PRO A 527 8.69 3.99 35.66
N ILE A 528 9.54 4.80 36.28
CA ILE A 528 10.71 4.35 37.06
C ILE A 528 10.33 3.30 38.11
N CYS A 529 9.15 3.44 38.74
CA CYS A 529 8.68 2.51 39.76
C CYS A 529 8.49 1.07 39.27
N TYR A 530 8.25 0.82 37.97
CA TYR A 530 8.08 -0.55 37.46
C TYR A 530 9.34 -1.15 36.87
N GLN A 531 10.38 -0.36 36.60
CA GLN A 531 11.57 -0.82 35.86
C GLN A 531 12.29 -1.97 36.58
N HIS A 532 12.30 -1.97 37.91
CA HIS A 532 12.90 -3.03 38.71
C HIS A 532 12.20 -4.39 38.53
N LEU A 533 10.91 -4.41 38.19
CA LEU A 533 10.16 -5.65 37.94
C LEU A 533 10.69 -6.42 36.71
N MET A 534 11.35 -5.73 35.79
CA MET A 534 11.90 -6.34 34.57
C MET A 534 13.36 -6.79 34.73
N THR A 535 14.06 -6.34 35.77
CA THR A 535 15.52 -6.52 35.88
C THR A 535 16.01 -7.11 37.19
N SER A 536 15.24 -7.00 38.28
CA SER A 536 15.61 -7.56 39.58
C SER A 536 15.34 -9.07 39.59
N GLU A 537 16.31 -9.86 40.08
CA GLU A 537 16.14 -11.30 40.28
C GLU A 537 15.06 -11.63 41.33
N ASP A 538 14.81 -10.71 42.27
CA ASP A 538 13.75 -10.83 43.28
C ASP A 538 12.35 -10.52 42.73
N SER A 539 12.23 -10.13 41.46
CA SER A 539 10.94 -9.80 40.86
C SER A 539 10.07 -11.05 40.70
N PRO A 540 8.79 -11.00 41.11
CA PRO A 540 7.87 -12.13 40.98
C PRO A 540 7.53 -12.51 39.52
N ILE A 541 7.96 -11.69 38.56
CA ILE A 541 7.70 -11.85 37.12
C ILE A 541 8.98 -11.85 36.26
N ILE A 542 10.16 -12.04 36.87
CA ILE A 542 11.44 -12.00 36.15
C ILE A 542 11.54 -13.04 35.02
N GLU A 543 10.90 -14.19 35.18
CA GLU A 543 10.86 -15.26 34.17
C GLU A 543 10.25 -14.83 32.83
N TYR A 544 9.43 -13.77 32.82
CA TYR A 544 8.83 -13.21 31.61
C TYR A 544 9.79 -12.31 30.81
N TYR A 545 10.97 -11.99 31.35
CA TYR A 545 11.96 -11.13 30.70
C TYR A 545 13.30 -11.84 30.50
N PRO A 546 13.33 -12.93 29.70
CA PRO A 546 14.58 -13.64 29.45
C PRO A 546 15.57 -12.71 28.71
N PRO A 547 16.85 -12.66 29.12
CA PRO A 547 17.86 -11.87 28.40
C PRO A 547 18.13 -12.44 27.00
N ASP A 548 18.03 -13.76 26.85
CA ASP A 548 18.14 -14.47 25.59
C ASP A 548 16.92 -15.37 25.36
N PHE A 549 16.42 -15.36 24.12
CA PHE A 549 15.29 -16.19 23.70
C PHE A 549 15.58 -16.87 22.36
N LYS A 550 14.94 -18.01 22.14
CA LYS A 550 15.05 -18.79 20.89
C LYS A 550 14.02 -18.30 19.87
N THR A 551 14.40 -18.38 18.60
CA THR A 551 13.50 -18.13 17.47
C THR A 551 13.45 -19.34 16.56
N ASP A 552 12.26 -19.75 16.14
CA ASP A 552 12.05 -20.89 15.23
C ASP A 552 11.45 -20.42 13.91
N LEU A 553 12.14 -20.67 12.80
CA LEU A 553 11.68 -20.29 11.47
C LEU A 553 10.43 -21.07 11.04
N ASN A 554 10.20 -22.29 11.57
CA ASN A 554 9.01 -23.11 11.29
C ASN A 554 8.59 -23.14 9.80
N GLY A 555 9.54 -23.40 8.89
CA GLY A 555 9.28 -23.44 7.44
C GLY A 555 9.20 -22.08 6.73
N LYS A 556 9.38 -20.97 7.45
CA LYS A 556 9.48 -19.61 6.88
C LYS A 556 10.89 -19.32 6.40
N GLN A 557 10.99 -18.48 5.36
CA GLN A 557 12.27 -18.10 4.75
C GLN A 557 12.91 -16.88 5.41
N GLN A 558 12.11 -16.08 6.12
CA GLN A 558 12.53 -14.79 6.64
C GLN A 558 12.52 -14.80 8.17
N GLU A 559 13.57 -14.28 8.79
CA GLU A 559 13.72 -14.23 10.26
C GLU A 559 12.60 -13.41 10.92
N TRP A 560 12.08 -12.39 10.24
CA TRP A 560 10.96 -11.60 10.76
C TRP A 560 9.62 -12.36 10.78
N GLU A 561 9.52 -13.53 10.12
CA GLU A 561 8.37 -14.44 10.21
C GLU A 561 8.57 -15.53 11.28
N ALA A 562 9.74 -15.60 11.93
CA ALA A 562 10.06 -16.64 12.90
C ALA A 562 9.22 -16.55 14.18
N VAL A 563 8.83 -17.70 14.73
CA VAL A 563 8.15 -17.80 16.03
C VAL A 563 9.13 -17.41 17.14
N VAL A 564 8.74 -16.44 17.97
CA VAL A 564 9.53 -15.97 19.11
C VAL A 564 9.11 -16.74 20.35
N LEU A 565 10.00 -17.60 20.87
CA LEU A 565 9.71 -18.49 21.98
C LEU A 565 10.01 -17.81 23.31
N ILE A 566 9.01 -17.09 23.82
CA ILE A 566 9.02 -16.43 25.13
C ILE A 566 7.84 -16.91 26.00
N PRO A 567 7.99 -16.98 27.33
CA PRO A 567 6.93 -17.50 28.21
C PRO A 567 5.70 -16.60 28.18
N PHE A 568 4.48 -17.17 28.13
CA PHE A 568 3.23 -16.41 28.20
C PHE A 568 3.05 -15.78 29.58
N ILE A 569 2.57 -14.54 29.63
CA ILE A 569 2.33 -13.82 30.88
C ILE A 569 1.03 -14.28 31.52
N ASP A 570 1.08 -14.59 32.81
CA ASP A 570 -0.10 -14.72 33.66
C ASP A 570 -0.58 -13.33 34.09
N GLU A 571 -1.83 -13.02 33.72
CA GLU A 571 -2.47 -11.73 33.99
C GLU A 571 -2.57 -11.42 35.49
N LYS A 572 -2.91 -12.41 36.33
CA LYS A 572 -3.09 -12.16 37.77
C LYS A 572 -1.75 -11.85 38.43
N ARG A 573 -0.72 -12.65 38.13
CA ARG A 573 0.63 -12.43 38.67
C ARG A 573 1.22 -11.08 38.25
N LEU A 574 0.98 -10.66 36.99
CA LEU A 574 1.42 -9.35 36.50
C LEU A 574 0.75 -8.21 37.29
N LEU A 575 -0.58 -8.26 37.43
CA LEU A 575 -1.34 -7.21 38.11
C LEU A 575 -1.01 -7.12 39.60
N GLU A 576 -0.85 -8.26 40.29
CA GLU A 576 -0.43 -8.31 41.70
C GLU A 576 0.97 -7.69 41.90
N ALA A 577 1.91 -7.99 41.01
CA ALA A 577 3.25 -7.39 41.05
C ALA A 577 3.19 -5.87 40.85
N MET A 578 2.37 -5.38 39.92
CA MET A 578 2.21 -3.95 39.66
C MET A 578 1.52 -3.20 40.80
N GLU A 579 0.53 -3.81 41.45
CA GLU A 579 -0.24 -3.16 42.53
C GLU A 579 0.65 -2.72 43.69
N SER A 580 1.68 -3.51 44.01
CA SER A 580 2.69 -3.16 45.01
C SER A 580 3.40 -1.83 44.72
N CYS A 581 3.52 -1.44 43.44
CA CYS A 581 4.26 -0.27 42.97
C CYS A 581 3.36 0.93 42.63
N ASN A 582 2.05 0.71 42.44
CA ASN A 582 1.09 1.70 41.94
C ASN A 582 1.03 2.99 42.79
N HIS A 583 1.28 2.90 44.09
CA HIS A 583 1.28 4.04 45.00
C HIS A 583 2.40 5.06 44.68
N SER A 584 3.50 4.61 44.08
CA SER A 584 4.68 5.43 43.75
C SER A 584 4.58 6.20 42.44
N LEU A 585 3.49 6.02 41.67
CA LEU A 585 3.26 6.76 40.42
C LEU A 585 3.03 8.26 40.66
N LYS A 586 3.66 9.09 39.81
CA LYS A 586 3.42 10.54 39.75
C LYS A 586 2.00 10.84 39.27
N LYS A 587 1.49 12.04 39.57
CA LYS A 587 0.13 12.46 39.17
C LYS A 587 -0.09 12.41 37.65
N GLU A 588 0.91 12.86 36.88
CA GLU A 588 0.87 12.83 35.40
C GLU A 588 0.86 11.40 34.87
N GLU A 589 1.67 10.51 35.45
CA GLU A 589 1.71 9.09 35.10
C GLU A 589 0.37 8.41 35.41
N ARG A 590 -0.28 8.74 36.53
CA ARG A 590 -1.63 8.24 36.87
C ARG A 590 -2.68 8.69 35.86
N LYS A 591 -2.58 9.92 35.32
CA LYS A 591 -3.47 10.43 34.27
C LYS A 591 -3.23 9.68 32.95
N ARG A 592 -1.96 9.46 32.59
CA ARG A 592 -1.57 8.71 31.38
C ARG A 592 -1.96 7.23 31.43
N ASN A 593 -2.12 6.66 32.62
CA ASN A 593 -2.55 5.27 32.82
C ASN A 593 -4.08 5.08 32.82
N GLN A 594 -4.84 6.02 32.24
CA GLN A 594 -6.29 5.95 32.11
C GLN A 594 -6.69 5.91 30.64
N HIS A 595 -7.81 5.23 30.36
CA HIS A 595 -8.43 5.28 29.04
C HIS A 595 -9.21 6.59 28.88
N SER A 596 -9.25 7.10 27.65
CA SER A 596 -10.06 8.27 27.30
C SER A 596 -10.88 8.01 26.04
N GLU A 597 -11.87 8.86 25.84
CA GLU A 597 -12.82 8.80 24.73
C GLU A 597 -12.27 9.35 23.40
N CYS A 598 -12.99 9.06 22.31
CA CYS A 598 -12.73 9.66 21.01
C CYS A 598 -13.25 11.12 20.95
N LEU A 599 -12.53 11.98 20.22
CA LEU A 599 -12.92 13.37 19.96
C LEU A 599 -13.56 13.49 18.57
N MET A 600 -14.75 14.08 18.52
CA MET A 600 -15.42 14.50 17.28
C MET A 600 -15.31 16.03 17.17
N CYS A 601 -14.62 16.51 16.15
CA CYS A 601 -14.33 17.93 15.91
C CYS A 601 -14.96 18.42 14.60
N TRP A 602 -15.46 19.65 14.59
CA TRP A 602 -15.99 20.31 13.40
C TRP A 602 -15.80 21.82 13.46
N TYR A 603 -15.90 22.49 12.31
CA TYR A 603 -15.80 23.94 12.22
C TYR A 603 -17.08 24.62 12.71
N ASP A 604 -16.95 25.63 13.56
CA ASP A 604 -18.05 26.48 14.02
C ASP A 604 -17.61 27.95 13.97
N ARG A 605 -18.24 28.72 13.09
CA ARG A 605 -17.91 30.13 12.86
C ARG A 605 -18.20 31.01 14.08
N ASP A 606 -19.16 30.61 14.92
CA ASP A 606 -19.59 31.40 16.08
C ASP A 606 -18.71 31.14 17.31
N THR A 607 -17.82 30.13 17.23
CA THR A 607 -16.85 29.81 18.28
C THR A 607 -15.51 30.43 17.94
N GLU A 608 -14.96 31.26 18.83
CA GLU A 608 -13.62 31.83 18.68
C GLU A 608 -12.92 31.87 20.03
N PHE A 609 -11.79 31.15 20.16
CA PHE A 609 -10.96 31.16 21.36
C PHE A 609 -9.49 30.92 21.00
N THR A 610 -8.58 31.23 21.92
CA THR A 610 -7.16 30.95 21.73
C THR A 610 -6.84 29.52 22.17
N TYR A 611 -6.29 28.71 21.26
CA TYR A 611 -5.84 27.35 21.57
C TYR A 611 -4.32 27.35 21.80
N PRO A 612 -3.84 26.95 22.99
CA PRO A 612 -2.42 26.96 23.29
C PRO A 612 -1.67 25.90 22.48
N SER A 613 -0.46 26.24 22.03
CA SER A 613 0.42 25.25 21.41
C SER A 613 1.06 24.37 22.48
N PRO A 614 1.09 23.03 22.29
CA PRO A 614 1.82 22.13 23.19
C PRO A 614 3.34 22.37 23.13
N TRP A 615 3.84 23.07 22.11
CA TRP A 615 5.25 23.39 21.92
C TRP A 615 5.41 24.80 21.34
N SER A 616 5.24 25.81 22.19
CA SER A 616 5.20 27.23 21.81
C SER A 616 6.46 27.73 21.10
N GLU A 617 7.62 27.10 21.33
CA GLU A 617 8.89 27.47 20.70
C GLU A 617 8.94 27.13 19.20
N LYS A 618 8.23 26.07 18.77
CA LYS A 618 8.23 25.59 17.37
C LYS A 618 6.92 25.84 16.66
N PHE A 619 5.80 25.73 17.37
CA PHE A 619 4.46 25.95 16.84
C PHE A 619 3.79 27.10 17.60
N PRO A 620 3.34 28.17 16.92
CA PRO A 620 2.66 29.29 17.58
C PRO A 620 1.28 28.87 18.10
N ALA A 621 0.74 29.60 19.10
CA ALA A 621 -0.64 29.38 19.53
C ALA A 621 -1.63 29.76 18.42
N ILE A 622 -2.79 29.10 18.39
CA ILE A 622 -3.87 29.43 17.45
C ILE A 622 -4.68 30.55 18.09
N GLU A 623 -4.46 31.79 17.66
CA GLU A 623 -5.14 32.96 18.25
C GLU A 623 -6.67 32.89 18.08
N ARG A 624 -7.12 32.45 16.89
CA ARG A 624 -8.53 32.37 16.49
C ARG A 624 -8.90 30.93 16.13
N CYS A 625 -9.07 30.09 17.15
CA CYS A 625 -9.53 28.73 16.97
C CYS A 625 -11.06 28.71 16.83
N CYS A 626 -11.55 28.16 15.71
CA CYS A 626 -12.96 28.02 15.39
C CYS A 626 -13.43 26.56 15.39
N THR A 627 -12.77 25.73 16.20
CA THR A 627 -13.08 24.31 16.32
C THR A 627 -14.03 24.08 17.48
N ARG A 628 -15.12 23.38 17.23
CA ARG A 628 -15.96 22.81 18.29
C ARG A 628 -15.71 21.32 18.38
N TYR A 629 -15.81 20.77 19.58
CA TYR A 629 -15.62 19.34 19.81
C TYR A 629 -16.72 18.73 20.69
N LYS A 630 -16.91 17.42 20.53
CA LYS A 630 -17.75 16.57 21.35
C LYS A 630 -16.97 15.32 21.71
N ILE A 631 -17.12 14.88 22.95
CA ILE A 631 -16.55 13.62 23.44
C ILE A 631 -17.51 12.48 23.10
N ILE A 632 -16.98 11.41 22.50
CA ILE A 632 -17.72 10.21 22.12
C ILE A 632 -17.37 9.09 23.09
N SER A 633 -18.35 8.66 23.90
CA SER A 633 -18.16 7.60 24.91
C SER A 633 -17.57 6.33 24.29
N LEU A 634 -16.75 5.60 25.07
CA LEU A 634 -16.10 4.35 24.63
C LEU A 634 -17.09 3.32 24.05
N ASP A 635 -18.30 3.23 24.60
CA ASP A 635 -19.33 2.29 24.13
C ASP A 635 -20.23 2.85 23.02
N ALA A 636 -19.99 4.07 22.53
CA ALA A 636 -20.90 4.75 21.59
C ALA A 636 -21.12 3.99 20.28
N TRP A 637 -20.10 3.25 19.84
CA TRP A 637 -20.11 2.50 18.57
C TRP A 637 -20.38 1.02 18.76
N ARG A 638 -20.76 0.59 19.97
CA ARG A 638 -21.10 -0.81 20.22
C ARG A 638 -22.44 -1.13 19.56
N VAL A 639 -22.39 -2.00 18.56
CA VAL A 639 -23.58 -2.49 17.84
C VAL A 639 -23.94 -3.88 18.36
N ASP A 640 -25.23 -4.08 18.65
CA ASP A 640 -25.76 -5.42 18.94
C ASP A 640 -25.57 -6.31 17.70
N ILE A 641 -25.03 -7.51 17.89
CA ILE A 641 -24.78 -8.51 16.85
C ILE A 641 -26.01 -8.71 15.96
N ASN A 642 -27.22 -8.75 16.54
CA ASN A 642 -28.47 -8.97 15.82
C ASN A 642 -28.88 -7.80 14.91
N LYS A 643 -28.30 -6.62 15.11
CA LYS A 643 -28.56 -5.40 14.33
C LYS A 643 -27.57 -5.20 13.20
N ASN A 644 -26.47 -5.97 13.15
CA ASN A 644 -25.49 -5.89 12.08
C ASN A 644 -26.01 -6.60 10.82
N LYS A 645 -26.82 -5.88 10.03
CA LYS A 645 -27.38 -6.41 8.78
C LYS A 645 -26.45 -6.12 7.61
N ILE A 646 -26.36 -7.09 6.70
CA ILE A 646 -25.69 -6.91 5.41
C ILE A 646 -26.46 -5.84 4.62
N THR A 647 -25.77 -4.76 4.25
CA THR A 647 -26.33 -3.69 3.41
C THR A 647 -26.66 -4.30 2.06
N LYS A 648 -27.94 -4.33 1.67
CA LYS A 648 -28.31 -4.79 0.32
C LYS A 648 -27.88 -3.72 -0.68
N VAL A 649 -26.96 -4.10 -1.56
CA VAL A 649 -26.52 -3.26 -2.68
C VAL A 649 -27.71 -2.94 -3.57
N ASP A 650 -27.96 -1.66 -3.85
CA ASP A 650 -28.97 -1.28 -4.83
C ASP A 650 -28.44 -1.56 -6.24
N GLN A 651 -28.86 -2.68 -6.83
CA GLN A 651 -28.47 -3.07 -8.19
C GLN A 651 -29.01 -2.13 -9.28
N LYS A 652 -29.91 -1.20 -8.94
CA LYS A 652 -30.41 -0.17 -9.87
C LYS A 652 -29.51 1.08 -9.91
N ALA A 653 -28.44 1.11 -9.12
CA ALA A 653 -27.61 2.28 -8.93
C ALA A 653 -26.89 2.75 -10.20
N LEU A 654 -26.74 4.07 -10.28
CA LEU A 654 -25.93 4.79 -11.26
C LEU A 654 -24.46 4.36 -11.17
N TYR A 655 -23.74 4.40 -12.28
CA TYR A 655 -22.28 4.22 -12.25
C TYR A 655 -21.63 5.40 -11.51
N PHE A 656 -20.87 5.14 -10.46
CA PHE A 656 -20.10 6.17 -9.77
C PHE A 656 -18.74 6.30 -10.45
N CYS A 657 -18.46 7.47 -11.03
CA CYS A 657 -17.19 7.73 -11.70
C CYS A 657 -16.00 7.44 -10.78
N GLY A 658 -15.06 6.62 -11.26
CA GLY A 658 -13.87 6.19 -10.54
C GLY A 658 -14.03 4.93 -9.68
N PHE A 659 -15.24 4.36 -9.56
CA PHE A 659 -15.42 3.01 -9.01
C PHE A 659 -15.56 1.99 -10.16
N PRO A 660 -14.56 1.15 -10.40
CA PRO A 660 -14.56 0.23 -11.54
C PRO A 660 -15.51 -0.96 -11.36
N THR A 661 -15.98 -1.51 -12.50
CA THR A 661 -16.81 -2.72 -12.58
C THR A 661 -16.57 -3.47 -13.89
N LEU A 662 -16.58 -4.80 -13.82
CA LEU A 662 -16.46 -5.73 -14.95
C LEU A 662 -17.79 -5.88 -15.71
N LYS A 663 -18.92 -5.47 -15.14
CA LYS A 663 -20.28 -5.76 -15.65
C LYS A 663 -20.65 -5.05 -16.94
N HIS A 664 -19.98 -3.96 -17.31
CA HIS A 664 -20.36 -3.15 -18.47
C HIS A 664 -20.10 -3.82 -19.82
N ILE A 665 -19.08 -4.67 -19.92
CA ILE A 665 -18.70 -5.36 -21.17
C ILE A 665 -18.97 -6.84 -20.99
N LYS A 666 -19.65 -7.47 -21.96
CA LYS A 666 -19.87 -8.92 -21.95
C LYS A 666 -18.57 -9.65 -22.25
N HIS A 667 -18.19 -10.57 -21.38
CA HIS A 667 -16.94 -11.32 -21.48
C HIS A 667 -17.11 -12.73 -20.91
N LYS A 668 -16.21 -13.63 -21.33
CA LYS A 668 -15.95 -14.91 -20.68
C LYS A 668 -14.83 -14.72 -19.66
N PHE A 669 -14.78 -15.59 -18.66
CA PHE A 669 -13.70 -15.60 -17.68
C PHE A 669 -13.23 -17.03 -17.43
N PHE A 670 -11.94 -17.22 -17.17
CA PHE A 670 -11.32 -18.50 -16.83
C PHE A 670 -9.95 -18.30 -16.19
N LEU A 671 -9.47 -19.30 -15.44
CA LEU A 671 -8.13 -19.29 -14.85
C LEU A 671 -7.08 -19.80 -15.84
N LYS A 672 -5.96 -19.11 -15.96
CA LYS A 672 -4.81 -19.53 -16.80
C LYS A 672 -3.48 -18.99 -16.27
N LYS A 673 -2.42 -19.78 -16.38
CA LYS A 673 -1.03 -19.32 -16.17
C LYS A 673 -0.55 -18.50 -17.38
N SER A 674 -0.75 -17.19 -17.34
CA SER A 674 -0.46 -16.29 -18.48
C SER A 674 0.77 -15.40 -18.28
N GLY A 675 1.38 -15.40 -17.09
CA GLY A 675 2.57 -14.59 -16.81
C GLY A 675 2.29 -13.09 -16.74
N VAL A 676 1.08 -12.70 -16.32
CA VAL A 676 0.66 -11.29 -16.18
C VAL A 676 1.67 -10.53 -15.32
N GLN A 677 2.04 -9.33 -15.75
CA GLN A 677 2.98 -8.45 -15.07
C GLN A 677 2.23 -7.27 -14.44
N VAL A 678 1.81 -7.45 -13.19
CA VAL A 678 1.17 -6.41 -12.37
C VAL A 678 2.23 -5.53 -11.67
N PHE A 679 3.32 -6.16 -11.25
CA PHE A 679 4.47 -5.53 -10.59
C PHE A 679 5.71 -5.57 -11.49
N GLN A 680 6.91 -5.46 -10.90
CA GLN A 680 8.18 -5.43 -11.65
C GLN A 680 8.53 -6.77 -12.32
N GLN A 681 7.89 -7.87 -11.93
CA GLN A 681 8.13 -9.22 -12.43
C GLN A 681 6.82 -9.87 -12.90
N SER A 682 6.92 -10.82 -13.84
CA SER A 682 5.80 -11.64 -14.27
C SER A 682 5.32 -12.59 -13.17
N SER A 683 4.00 -12.75 -13.08
CA SER A 683 3.33 -13.74 -12.23
C SER A 683 3.78 -15.16 -12.59
N ARG A 684 3.90 -16.02 -11.58
CA ARG A 684 4.13 -17.47 -11.76
C ARG A 684 2.85 -18.30 -11.60
N GLY A 685 1.88 -17.77 -10.86
CA GLY A 685 0.60 -18.43 -10.59
C GLY A 685 -0.44 -18.23 -11.69
N GLU A 686 -1.61 -18.80 -11.46
CA GLU A 686 -2.79 -18.60 -12.32
C GLU A 686 -3.40 -17.21 -12.14
N ASN A 687 -3.87 -16.66 -13.25
CA ASN A 687 -4.52 -15.36 -13.32
C ASN A 687 -5.96 -15.54 -13.82
N MET A 688 -6.91 -14.77 -13.30
CA MET A 688 -8.27 -14.70 -13.84
C MET A 688 -8.25 -13.91 -15.15
N MET A 689 -8.38 -14.63 -16.26
CA MET A 689 -8.37 -14.06 -17.60
C MET A 689 -9.78 -13.66 -18.01
N LEU A 690 -9.93 -12.49 -18.63
CA LEU A 690 -11.20 -11.99 -19.15
C LEU A 690 -11.14 -11.92 -20.68
N GLU A 691 -11.96 -12.68 -21.38
CA GLU A 691 -12.01 -12.72 -22.84
C GLU A 691 -13.26 -11.98 -23.35
N ILE A 692 -13.06 -10.89 -24.09
CA ILE A 692 -14.16 -10.07 -24.59
C ILE A 692 -14.93 -10.81 -25.68
N LEU A 693 -16.25 -10.89 -25.52
CA LEU A 693 -17.14 -11.52 -26.50
C LEU A 693 -17.41 -10.59 -27.67
N MET A 694 -17.36 -11.11 -28.90
CA MET A 694 -17.79 -10.39 -30.09
C MET A 694 -19.31 -10.46 -30.21
N ASN A 695 -19.97 -9.31 -30.39
CA ASN A 695 -21.37 -9.28 -30.81
C ASN A 695 -21.41 -9.61 -32.32
N THR A 696 -21.94 -10.78 -32.66
CA THR A 696 -21.99 -11.32 -34.02
C THR A 696 -23.11 -10.75 -34.91
N GLU A 697 -23.79 -9.67 -34.49
CA GLU A 697 -24.78 -9.00 -35.34
C GLU A 697 -24.04 -8.16 -36.40
N SER A 698 -23.97 -8.71 -37.61
CA SER A 698 -23.08 -8.30 -38.71
C SER A 698 -23.27 -6.86 -39.24
N ASP A 699 -24.39 -6.21 -38.95
CA ASP A 699 -24.70 -4.88 -39.50
C ASP A 699 -24.23 -3.71 -38.61
N GLU A 700 -23.89 -3.94 -37.33
CA GLU A 700 -23.42 -2.87 -36.42
C GLU A 700 -21.91 -2.53 -36.53
N LEU A 701 -21.12 -3.36 -37.22
CA LEU A 701 -19.66 -3.28 -37.24
C LEU A 701 -19.08 -2.51 -38.44
N SER A 702 -19.89 -2.01 -39.37
CA SER A 702 -19.38 -1.14 -40.43
C SER A 702 -18.78 0.14 -39.82
N ILE A 703 -17.64 0.57 -40.34
CA ILE A 703 -16.91 1.74 -39.83
C ILE A 703 -17.77 3.01 -39.84
N GLU A 704 -18.68 3.13 -40.80
CA GLU A 704 -19.66 4.21 -40.94
C GLU A 704 -20.68 4.21 -39.78
N ASN A 705 -21.19 3.03 -39.42
CA ASN A 705 -22.10 2.86 -38.30
C ASN A 705 -21.38 3.15 -36.97
N VAL A 706 -20.16 2.66 -36.80
CA VAL A 706 -19.32 2.98 -35.64
C VAL A 706 -19.09 4.49 -35.54
N ALA A 707 -18.67 5.14 -36.63
CA ALA A 707 -18.43 6.58 -36.67
C ALA A 707 -19.70 7.37 -36.33
N SER A 708 -20.86 7.04 -36.89
CA SER A 708 -22.13 7.72 -36.55
C SER A 708 -22.54 7.51 -35.08
N SER A 709 -22.17 6.38 -34.49
CA SER A 709 -22.45 6.05 -33.10
C SER A 709 -21.60 6.87 -32.13
N VAL A 710 -20.28 7.01 -32.36
CA VAL A 710 -19.35 7.54 -31.34
C VAL A 710 -18.68 8.88 -31.69
N LEU A 711 -18.53 9.24 -32.97
CA LEU A 711 -17.76 10.41 -33.38
C LEU A 711 -18.37 11.71 -32.81
N GLY A 712 -17.53 12.57 -32.22
CA GLY A 712 -17.97 13.84 -31.62
C GLY A 712 -18.78 13.71 -30.32
N LYS A 713 -18.98 12.49 -29.80
CA LYS A 713 -19.68 12.22 -28.54
C LYS A 713 -18.70 11.94 -27.40
N SER A 714 -19.23 11.95 -26.18
CA SER A 714 -18.54 11.48 -24.98
C SER A 714 -18.78 9.99 -24.78
N ILE A 715 -17.72 9.23 -24.55
CA ILE A 715 -17.72 7.78 -24.29
C ILE A 715 -16.86 7.48 -23.06
N PHE A 716 -16.93 6.24 -22.56
CA PHE A 716 -16.04 5.76 -21.52
C PHE A 716 -15.03 4.76 -22.10
N VAL A 717 -13.75 4.93 -21.77
CA VAL A 717 -12.62 4.11 -22.24
C VAL A 717 -11.87 3.49 -21.05
N ASN A 718 -10.81 2.70 -21.29
CA ASN A 718 -9.95 2.10 -20.26
C ASN A 718 -10.57 1.03 -19.35
N TRP A 719 -11.64 0.36 -19.79
CA TRP A 719 -12.29 -0.72 -19.04
C TRP A 719 -11.27 -1.70 -18.38
N PRO A 720 -11.48 -2.09 -17.10
CA PRO A 720 -12.62 -1.76 -16.23
C PRO A 720 -12.55 -0.43 -15.46
N HIS A 721 -11.40 0.24 -15.49
CA HIS A 721 -11.19 1.56 -14.88
C HIS A 721 -11.65 2.65 -15.85
N LEU A 722 -12.97 2.84 -15.91
CA LEU A 722 -13.58 3.69 -16.93
C LEU A 722 -13.21 5.16 -16.77
N GLU A 723 -12.71 5.74 -17.85
CA GLU A 723 -12.40 7.17 -17.97
C GLU A 723 -13.27 7.81 -19.06
N GLU A 724 -13.79 9.00 -18.79
CA GLU A 724 -14.58 9.73 -19.79
C GLU A 724 -13.67 10.35 -20.86
N ALA A 725 -14.01 10.15 -22.13
CA ALA A 725 -13.24 10.61 -23.28
C ALA A 725 -14.13 11.11 -24.43
N ARG A 726 -13.67 12.14 -25.14
CA ARG A 726 -14.33 12.69 -26.33
C ARG A 726 -13.71 12.11 -27.59
N VAL A 727 -14.52 11.52 -28.46
CA VAL A 727 -14.04 10.91 -29.71
C VAL A 727 -13.78 11.97 -30.78
N VAL A 728 -12.58 11.95 -31.37
CA VAL A 728 -12.17 12.87 -32.44
C VAL A 728 -11.96 12.16 -33.77
N ALA A 729 -11.64 10.86 -33.77
CA ALA A 729 -11.53 10.07 -34.98
C ALA A 729 -11.83 8.58 -34.74
N VAL A 730 -12.18 7.85 -35.80
CA VAL A 730 -12.42 6.39 -35.78
C VAL A 730 -11.79 5.79 -37.04
N SER A 731 -11.15 4.63 -36.92
CA SER A 731 -10.42 3.98 -38.01
C SER A 731 -10.58 2.46 -37.99
N ASP A 732 -10.82 1.83 -39.15
CA ASP A 732 -10.84 0.35 -39.31
C ASP A 732 -9.49 -0.21 -39.80
N GLY A 733 -8.55 0.67 -40.18
CA GLY A 733 -7.24 0.29 -40.70
C GLY A 733 -7.09 0.56 -42.20
N GLU A 734 -8.19 0.76 -42.92
CA GLU A 734 -8.22 1.18 -44.33
C GLU A 734 -8.78 2.60 -44.49
N THR A 735 -9.82 2.91 -43.73
CA THR A 735 -10.54 4.18 -43.72
C THR A 735 -10.47 4.81 -42.33
N LYS A 736 -10.39 6.15 -42.31
CA LYS A 736 -10.39 6.93 -41.07
C LYS A 736 -11.32 8.13 -41.16
N PHE A 737 -12.26 8.19 -40.24
CA PHE A 737 -13.21 9.27 -40.05
C PHE A 737 -12.66 10.25 -39.03
N TYR A 738 -12.59 11.52 -39.39
CA TYR A 738 -12.15 12.62 -38.53
C TYR A 738 -13.29 13.58 -38.25
N LEU A 739 -13.31 14.15 -37.06
CA LEU A 739 -14.16 15.28 -36.74
C LEU A 739 -13.57 16.56 -37.36
N GLU A 740 -14.32 17.23 -38.22
CA GLU A 740 -13.90 18.45 -38.93
C GLU A 740 -14.34 19.69 -38.14
N GLU A 741 -13.42 20.22 -37.34
CA GLU A 741 -13.66 21.40 -36.50
C GLU A 741 -12.50 22.40 -36.58
N PRO A 742 -12.76 23.70 -36.37
CA PRO A 742 -11.70 24.69 -36.19
C PRO A 742 -10.76 24.30 -35.04
N PRO A 743 -9.44 24.54 -35.17
CA PRO A 743 -8.48 24.25 -34.11
C PRO A 743 -8.91 24.84 -32.76
N GLY A 744 -8.89 24.03 -31.71
CA GLY A 744 -9.29 24.43 -30.35
C GLY A 744 -10.79 24.27 -30.03
N THR A 745 -11.63 23.95 -31.02
CA THR A 745 -13.04 23.64 -30.77
C THR A 745 -13.17 22.30 -30.05
N GLN A 746 -13.91 22.28 -28.95
CA GLN A 746 -14.12 21.08 -28.13
C GLN A 746 -15.60 20.78 -27.85
N LYS A 747 -16.43 20.87 -28.90
CA LYS A 747 -17.88 20.72 -28.79
C LYS A 747 -18.31 19.26 -28.69
N LEU A 748 -19.31 18.98 -27.85
CA LEU A 748 -20.00 17.70 -27.84
C LEU A 748 -21.23 17.75 -28.75
N TYR A 749 -21.37 16.76 -29.62
CA TYR A 749 -22.52 16.63 -30.50
C TYR A 749 -23.56 15.70 -29.85
N TRP A 750 -24.79 16.19 -29.70
CA TRP A 750 -25.90 15.47 -29.07
C TRP A 750 -27.05 15.32 -30.06
N GLY A 751 -27.75 14.17 -30.03
CA GLY A 751 -28.91 13.91 -30.88
C GLY A 751 -28.59 13.20 -32.21
N LYS A 752 -29.54 13.23 -33.16
CA LYS A 752 -29.45 12.56 -34.47
C LYS A 752 -28.69 13.38 -35.54
N THR A 753 -28.24 14.58 -35.21
CA THR A 753 -27.54 15.46 -36.15
C THR A 753 -26.12 14.95 -36.35
N ALA A 754 -25.77 14.56 -37.57
CA ALA A 754 -24.44 14.05 -37.89
C ALA A 754 -23.36 15.13 -37.60
N PRO A 755 -22.27 14.79 -36.90
CA PRO A 755 -21.16 15.71 -36.68
C PRO A 755 -20.47 16.02 -38.02
N PRO A 756 -19.83 17.20 -38.16
CA PRO A 756 -19.01 17.51 -39.34
C PRO A 756 -17.85 16.51 -39.38
N SER A 757 -17.79 15.69 -40.43
CA SER A 757 -16.83 14.59 -40.53
C SER A 757 -16.13 14.54 -41.89
N LYS A 758 -14.81 14.32 -41.86
CA LYS A 758 -13.97 14.10 -43.04
C LYS A 758 -13.51 12.64 -43.10
N VAL A 759 -13.61 12.01 -44.26
CA VAL A 759 -13.16 10.62 -44.48
C VAL A 759 -11.85 10.64 -45.26
N VAL A 760 -10.89 9.80 -44.83
CA VAL A 760 -9.58 9.64 -45.48
C VAL A 760 -9.27 8.16 -45.60
N HIS A 761 -8.77 7.72 -46.76
CA HIS A 761 -8.20 6.39 -46.95
C HIS A 761 -6.73 6.38 -46.54
N LEU A 762 -6.35 5.43 -45.71
CA LEU A 762 -5.01 5.30 -45.14
C LEU A 762 -4.04 4.67 -46.15
N GLY A 763 -2.85 5.26 -46.29
CA GLY A 763 -1.77 4.67 -47.09
C GLY A 763 -0.97 3.62 -46.31
N ASP A 764 -0.17 2.81 -47.00
CA ASP A 764 0.54 1.64 -46.45
C ASP A 764 1.28 1.88 -45.12
N LYS A 765 1.93 3.04 -44.97
CA LYS A 765 2.66 3.42 -43.75
C LYS A 765 1.71 3.62 -42.56
N GLU A 766 0.55 4.23 -42.79
CA GLU A 766 -0.45 4.47 -41.75
C GLU A 766 -1.16 3.18 -41.36
N GLN A 767 -1.43 2.30 -42.33
CA GLN A 767 -1.95 0.96 -42.06
C GLN A 767 -0.98 0.14 -41.20
N SER A 768 0.32 0.17 -41.51
CA SER A 768 1.35 -0.49 -40.70
C SER A 768 1.42 0.07 -39.27
N ASN A 769 1.26 1.39 -39.10
CA ASN A 769 1.20 2.00 -37.78
C ASN A 769 -0.05 1.59 -37.02
N TRP A 770 -1.21 1.56 -37.68
CA TRP A 770 -2.47 1.11 -37.09
C TRP A 770 -2.35 -0.33 -36.56
N THR A 771 -1.76 -1.25 -37.34
CA THR A 771 -1.53 -2.63 -36.90
C THR A 771 -0.61 -2.71 -35.68
N LYS A 772 0.45 -1.89 -35.63
CA LYS A 772 1.35 -1.81 -34.46
C LYS A 772 0.64 -1.22 -33.23
N GLU A 773 -0.22 -0.21 -33.42
CA GLU A 773 -1.03 0.36 -32.34
C GLU A 773 -1.98 -0.69 -31.75
N VAL A 774 -2.72 -1.42 -32.59
CA VAL A 774 -3.61 -2.51 -32.17
C VAL A 774 -2.83 -3.59 -31.43
N GLN A 775 -1.70 -4.05 -31.99
CA GLN A 775 -0.86 -5.06 -31.34
C GLN A 775 -0.35 -4.60 -29.97
N GLY A 776 0.11 -3.35 -29.87
CA GLY A 776 0.61 -2.78 -28.61
C GLY A 776 -0.49 -2.65 -27.55
N ILE A 777 -1.70 -2.23 -27.94
CA ILE A 777 -2.86 -2.14 -27.02
C ILE A 777 -3.26 -3.54 -26.54
N SER A 778 -3.41 -4.51 -27.45
CA SER A 778 -3.78 -5.88 -27.10
C SER A 778 -2.74 -6.55 -26.20
N GLU A 779 -1.45 -6.35 -26.48
CA GLU A 779 -0.37 -6.86 -25.62
C GLU A 779 -0.39 -6.21 -24.23
N HIS A 780 -0.67 -4.91 -24.14
CA HIS A 780 -0.82 -4.22 -22.87
C HIS A 780 -2.00 -4.76 -22.05
N TYR A 781 -3.18 -4.92 -22.65
CA TYR A 781 -4.35 -5.48 -21.98
C TYR A 781 -4.10 -6.93 -21.51
N LEU A 782 -3.45 -7.74 -22.34
CA LEU A 782 -3.13 -9.12 -21.98
C LEU A 782 -2.10 -9.17 -20.85
N ARG A 783 -0.94 -8.52 -21.01
CA ARG A 783 0.17 -8.60 -20.05
C ARG A 783 -0.12 -7.89 -18.74
N ARG A 784 -0.78 -6.73 -18.74
CA ARG A 784 -0.99 -5.92 -17.53
C ARG A 784 -2.35 -6.18 -16.87
N LYS A 785 -3.42 -6.35 -17.66
CA LYS A 785 -4.80 -6.45 -17.16
C LYS A 785 -5.37 -7.88 -17.17
N GLY A 786 -4.70 -8.84 -17.82
CA GLY A 786 -5.24 -10.18 -17.98
C GLY A 786 -6.48 -10.22 -18.89
N ILE A 787 -6.62 -9.27 -19.81
CA ILE A 787 -7.78 -9.15 -20.70
C ILE A 787 -7.36 -9.57 -22.12
N ILE A 788 -8.10 -10.50 -22.71
CA ILE A 788 -7.93 -10.96 -24.07
C ILE A 788 -8.89 -10.17 -24.96
N ILE A 789 -8.30 -9.35 -25.82
CA ILE A 789 -9.00 -8.67 -26.92
C ILE A 789 -8.82 -9.56 -28.15
N ASN A 790 -9.94 -10.05 -28.69
CA ASN A 790 -9.98 -10.85 -29.93
C ASN A 790 -9.70 -9.95 -31.16
N GLU A 791 -10.14 -10.34 -32.36
CA GLU A 791 -9.91 -9.55 -33.57
C GLU A 791 -10.49 -8.13 -33.44
N THR A 792 -9.65 -7.13 -33.71
CA THR A 792 -10.01 -5.70 -33.59
C THR A 792 -10.50 -5.15 -34.92
N SER A 793 -11.79 -4.81 -35.00
CA SER A 793 -12.40 -4.27 -36.23
C SER A 793 -12.26 -2.75 -36.34
N ALA A 794 -12.15 -2.02 -35.23
CA ALA A 794 -12.06 -0.57 -35.23
C ALA A 794 -11.29 -0.01 -34.02
N VAL A 795 -10.57 1.08 -34.26
CA VAL A 795 -9.85 1.88 -33.26
C VAL A 795 -10.49 3.26 -33.17
N VAL A 796 -10.77 3.68 -31.95
CA VAL A 796 -11.32 4.99 -31.58
C VAL A 796 -10.20 5.87 -31.05
N TYR A 797 -10.00 7.03 -31.66
CA TYR A 797 -9.06 8.04 -31.20
C TYR A 797 -9.82 9.09 -30.38
N ALA A 798 -9.47 9.22 -29.10
CA ALA A 798 -10.22 10.06 -28.16
C ALA A 798 -9.30 10.95 -27.29
N GLN A 799 -9.86 12.06 -26.82
CA GLN A 799 -9.26 12.99 -25.88
C GLN A 799 -9.84 12.74 -24.49
N LEU A 800 -8.99 12.43 -23.51
CA LEU A 800 -9.42 12.19 -22.12
C LEU A 800 -9.94 13.48 -21.46
N LEU A 801 -10.92 13.35 -20.56
CA LEU A 801 -11.43 14.46 -19.75
C LEU A 801 -10.34 14.96 -18.80
N THR A 802 -10.01 16.26 -18.86
CA THR A 802 -9.02 16.87 -17.96
C THR A 802 -9.66 17.63 -16.80
N GLY A 803 -10.87 18.12 -16.98
CA GLY A 803 -11.60 18.83 -15.94
C GLY A 803 -12.78 19.62 -16.51
N ARG A 804 -13.17 20.71 -15.84
CA ARG A 804 -14.31 21.53 -16.24
C ARG A 804 -14.00 23.02 -16.13
N LYS A 805 -14.59 23.83 -17.00
CA LYS A 805 -14.44 25.29 -16.99
C LYS A 805 -15.82 25.94 -17.05
N TYR A 806 -16.04 26.97 -16.25
CA TYR A 806 -17.23 27.79 -16.37
C TYR A 806 -17.13 28.61 -17.64
N GLN A 807 -18.04 28.37 -18.58
CA GLN A 807 -18.26 29.20 -19.75
C GLN A 807 -19.44 30.13 -19.52
N ILE A 808 -19.37 31.29 -20.15
CA ILE A 808 -20.35 32.36 -19.99
C ILE A 808 -20.97 32.59 -21.37
N ASN A 809 -22.27 32.37 -21.47
CA ASN A 809 -23.02 32.58 -22.71
C ASN A 809 -23.23 34.07 -22.97
N GLN A 810 -23.57 34.41 -24.22
CA GLN A 810 -23.88 35.79 -24.63
C GLN A 810 -25.01 36.43 -23.81
N ASN A 811 -25.89 35.61 -23.23
CA ASN A 811 -27.02 36.05 -22.39
C ASN A 811 -26.65 36.22 -20.90
N GLY A 812 -25.38 36.05 -20.51
CA GLY A 812 -24.92 36.15 -19.12
C GLY A 812 -25.14 34.88 -18.27
N GLU A 813 -25.75 33.83 -18.83
CA GLU A 813 -25.85 32.51 -18.18
C GLU A 813 -24.47 31.84 -18.06
N VAL A 814 -24.18 31.31 -16.88
CA VAL A 814 -22.96 30.56 -16.60
C VAL A 814 -23.25 29.06 -16.67
N ARG A 815 -22.46 28.32 -17.46
CA ARG A 815 -22.55 26.86 -17.57
C ARG A 815 -21.20 26.22 -17.34
N LEU A 816 -21.19 25.09 -16.63
CA LEU A 816 -19.99 24.31 -16.40
C LEU A 816 -19.79 23.33 -17.56
N GLU A 817 -18.75 23.55 -18.37
CA GLU A 817 -18.45 22.71 -19.54
C GLU A 817 -17.21 21.83 -19.33
N LYS A 818 -17.25 20.63 -19.92
CA LYS A 818 -16.15 19.65 -19.89
C LYS A 818 -14.96 20.14 -20.73
N GLN A 819 -13.76 19.93 -20.22
CA GLN A 819 -12.50 20.26 -20.88
C GLN A 819 -11.75 18.97 -21.19
N TRP A 820 -11.20 18.89 -22.40
CA TRP A 820 -10.56 17.67 -22.90
C TRP A 820 -9.06 17.87 -23.12
N SER A 821 -8.29 16.79 -23.04
CA SER A 821 -6.86 16.78 -23.29
C SER A 821 -6.51 17.26 -24.70
N LYS A 822 -5.35 17.91 -24.84
CA LYS A 822 -4.77 18.22 -26.16
C LYS A 822 -4.27 16.94 -26.86
N GLN A 823 -3.87 15.95 -26.08
CA GLN A 823 -3.38 14.67 -26.61
C GLN A 823 -4.54 13.77 -27.03
N VAL A 824 -4.41 13.19 -28.22
CA VAL A 824 -5.33 12.18 -28.75
C VAL A 824 -4.70 10.81 -28.55
N VAL A 825 -5.44 9.88 -27.96
CA VAL A 825 -4.96 8.53 -27.61
C VAL A 825 -5.84 7.48 -28.32
N PRO A 826 -5.25 6.40 -28.87
CA PRO A 826 -6.00 5.30 -29.48
C PRO A 826 -6.58 4.34 -28.43
N PHE A 827 -7.82 3.89 -28.66
CA PHE A 827 -8.53 2.90 -27.85
C PHE A 827 -9.23 1.89 -28.77
N VAL A 828 -9.25 0.63 -28.38
CA VAL A 828 -9.93 -0.41 -29.16
C VAL A 828 -11.44 -0.33 -28.94
N TYR A 829 -12.24 -0.34 -30.02
CA TYR A 829 -13.69 -0.13 -29.95
C TYR A 829 -14.39 -1.12 -29.00
N GLN A 830 -13.97 -2.39 -28.97
CA GLN A 830 -14.56 -3.40 -28.08
C GLN A 830 -14.36 -3.14 -26.58
N THR A 831 -13.45 -2.23 -26.22
CA THR A 831 -13.13 -1.89 -24.82
C THR A 831 -13.84 -0.62 -24.33
N ILE A 832 -14.65 0.02 -25.18
CA ILE A 832 -15.37 1.24 -24.84
C ILE A 832 -16.76 0.92 -24.31
N VAL A 833 -17.28 1.80 -23.46
CA VAL A 833 -18.65 1.73 -22.95
C VAL A 833 -19.39 3.01 -23.32
N LYS A 834 -20.61 2.85 -23.83
CA LYS A 834 -21.49 3.93 -24.31
C LYS A 834 -22.64 4.17 -23.32
N ASP A 835 -23.16 5.39 -23.30
CA ASP A 835 -24.46 5.75 -22.69
C ASP A 835 -24.65 5.37 -21.21
N ILE A 836 -23.58 5.42 -20.40
CA ILE A 836 -23.68 5.19 -18.96
C ILE A 836 -24.37 6.39 -18.27
N ARG A 837 -25.42 6.13 -17.50
CA ARG A 837 -25.94 7.11 -16.53
C ARG A 837 -24.99 7.17 -15.33
N ALA A 838 -23.98 8.01 -15.44
CA ALA A 838 -23.03 8.23 -14.36
C ALA A 838 -23.63 9.18 -13.30
N PHE A 839 -23.46 8.85 -12.02
CA PHE A 839 -23.74 9.77 -10.93
C PHE A 839 -22.65 10.83 -10.90
N ASP A 840 -23.06 12.10 -10.97
CA ASP A 840 -22.18 13.24 -10.84
C ASP A 840 -22.77 14.19 -9.81
N SER A 841 -22.27 14.11 -8.59
CA SER A 841 -22.57 14.98 -7.44
C SER A 841 -22.27 16.47 -7.71
N ARG A 842 -21.48 16.78 -8.75
CA ARG A 842 -20.90 18.10 -9.00
C ARG A 842 -21.83 19.04 -9.77
N PHE A 843 -23.08 19.13 -9.32
CA PHE A 843 -23.99 20.18 -9.79
C PHE A 843 -23.52 21.51 -9.21
N SER A 844 -23.12 22.42 -10.09
CA SER A 844 -22.85 23.78 -9.65
C SER A 844 -24.16 24.53 -9.45
N ASN A 845 -24.33 25.13 -8.28
CA ASN A 845 -25.40 26.10 -8.03
C ASN A 845 -25.13 27.45 -8.69
N ILE A 846 -23.95 27.63 -9.32
CA ILE A 846 -23.53 28.85 -10.00
C ILE A 846 -24.22 28.92 -11.36
N LYS A 847 -25.18 29.83 -11.50
CA LYS A 847 -25.94 30.02 -12.75
C LYS A 847 -25.76 31.41 -13.34
N THR A 848 -25.42 32.40 -12.52
CA THR A 848 -25.27 33.79 -12.92
C THR A 848 -23.83 34.29 -12.74
N LEU A 849 -23.54 35.44 -13.34
CA LEU A 849 -22.26 36.13 -13.16
C LEU A 849 -21.99 36.52 -11.70
N ASP A 850 -23.03 36.92 -10.96
CA ASP A 850 -22.94 37.24 -9.53
C ASP A 850 -22.57 36.02 -8.68
N ASP A 851 -23.15 34.86 -9.00
CA ASP A 851 -22.81 33.61 -8.31
C ASP A 851 -21.34 33.22 -8.58
N LEU A 852 -20.87 33.44 -9.81
CA LEU A 852 -19.52 33.08 -10.23
C LEU A 852 -18.48 34.04 -9.66
N PHE A 853 -18.81 35.31 -9.46
CA PHE A 853 -17.91 36.35 -8.96
C PHE A 853 -18.59 37.20 -7.88
N PRO A 854 -18.85 36.63 -6.69
CA PRO A 854 -19.45 37.37 -5.59
C PRO A 854 -18.47 38.43 -5.06
N PRO A 855 -18.96 39.52 -4.46
CA PRO A 855 -18.12 40.54 -3.84
C PRO A 855 -17.15 39.92 -2.83
N ARG A 856 -15.93 40.48 -2.75
CA ARG A 856 -14.80 40.02 -1.93
C ARG A 856 -14.20 38.67 -2.33
N SER A 857 -14.63 38.08 -3.45
CA SER A 857 -13.95 36.91 -3.99
C SER A 857 -12.59 37.28 -4.59
N MET A 858 -11.62 36.39 -4.43
CA MET A 858 -10.30 36.50 -5.07
C MET A 858 -10.39 36.01 -6.51
N VAL A 859 -9.81 36.78 -7.43
CA VAL A 859 -9.71 36.45 -8.86
C VAL A 859 -8.30 36.74 -9.38
N PHE A 860 -7.95 36.14 -10.52
CA PHE A 860 -6.72 36.38 -11.26
C PHE A 860 -7.03 36.97 -12.63
N MET A 861 -6.21 37.91 -13.07
CA MET A 861 -6.32 38.48 -14.42
C MET A 861 -5.65 37.57 -15.46
N LEU A 862 -6.35 37.27 -16.55
CA LEU A 862 -5.85 36.54 -17.72
C LEU A 862 -5.55 37.44 -18.93
N GLY A 863 -5.78 38.75 -18.82
CA GLY A 863 -5.49 39.71 -19.88
C GLY A 863 -4.36 40.70 -19.54
N THR A 864 -3.79 41.31 -20.57
CA THR A 864 -2.78 42.38 -20.44
C THR A 864 -3.43 43.71 -20.02
N PRO A 865 -2.71 44.59 -19.30
CA PRO A 865 -1.31 44.49 -18.87
C PRO A 865 -1.10 43.77 -17.52
N TYR A 866 -2.16 43.33 -16.83
CA TYR A 866 -2.06 42.83 -15.43
C TYR A 866 -2.09 41.30 -15.31
N TYR A 867 -1.67 40.57 -16.34
CA TYR A 867 -1.71 39.10 -16.37
C TYR A 867 -1.11 38.47 -15.09
N GLY A 868 -1.81 37.50 -14.49
CA GLY A 868 -1.42 36.83 -13.26
C GLY A 868 -1.58 37.65 -11.97
N CYS A 869 -2.03 38.92 -12.04
CA CYS A 869 -2.31 39.73 -10.84
C CYS A 869 -3.51 39.21 -10.05
N THR A 870 -3.37 39.17 -8.73
CA THR A 870 -4.46 38.88 -7.80
C THR A 870 -5.34 40.12 -7.65
N GLY A 871 -6.65 39.91 -7.69
CA GLY A 871 -7.64 40.95 -7.54
C GLY A 871 -8.78 40.53 -6.62
N GLU A 872 -9.44 41.53 -6.03
CA GLU A 872 -10.62 41.36 -5.21
C GLU A 872 -11.83 41.93 -5.94
N VAL A 873 -12.87 41.10 -6.11
CA VAL A 873 -14.13 41.52 -6.74
C VAL A 873 -14.84 42.52 -5.85
N GLN A 874 -15.27 43.64 -6.44
CA GLN A 874 -16.06 44.67 -5.79
C GLN A 874 -17.53 44.54 -6.17
N ASP A 875 -18.39 45.30 -5.49
CA ASP A 875 -19.79 45.43 -5.91
C ASP A 875 -19.86 45.92 -7.37
N SER A 876 -20.55 45.11 -8.18
CA SER A 876 -20.63 45.23 -9.63
C SER A 876 -22.08 45.38 -10.11
N GLY A 877 -23.04 45.58 -9.21
CA GLY A 877 -24.47 45.65 -9.56
C GLY A 877 -24.81 46.69 -10.63
N ASP A 878 -23.99 47.75 -10.76
CA ASP A 878 -24.12 48.82 -11.75
C ASP A 878 -23.53 48.49 -13.14
N VAL A 879 -22.58 47.54 -13.21
CA VAL A 879 -21.84 47.19 -14.44
C VAL A 879 -22.11 45.77 -14.94
N ILE A 880 -22.79 44.95 -14.15
CA ILE A 880 -23.17 43.57 -14.51
C ILE A 880 -24.15 43.54 -15.67
N THR A 881 -25.05 44.53 -15.78
CA THR A 881 -25.95 44.68 -16.93
C THR A 881 -25.20 44.92 -18.24
N GLU A 882 -23.95 45.40 -18.18
CA GLU A 882 -23.04 45.55 -19.31
C GLU A 882 -22.16 44.30 -19.55
N GLY A 883 -22.37 43.23 -18.76
CA GLY A 883 -21.60 42.00 -18.82
C GLY A 883 -20.15 42.16 -18.34
N ARG A 884 -19.90 43.06 -17.38
CA ARG A 884 -18.56 43.36 -16.83
C ARG A 884 -18.53 43.22 -15.31
N ILE A 885 -17.32 43.04 -14.77
CA ILE A 885 -17.07 42.86 -13.34
C ILE A 885 -16.03 43.87 -12.88
N ARG A 886 -16.29 44.52 -11.74
CA ARG A 886 -15.38 45.48 -11.13
C ARG A 886 -14.43 44.76 -10.18
N VAL A 887 -13.13 44.90 -10.42
CA VAL A 887 -12.09 44.24 -9.64
C VAL A 887 -11.02 45.25 -9.24
N VAL A 888 -10.52 45.13 -8.01
CA VAL A 888 -9.34 45.87 -7.54
C VAL A 888 -8.15 44.91 -7.55
N PHE A 889 -7.22 45.10 -8.49
CA PHE A 889 -6.00 44.32 -8.59
C PHE A 889 -4.91 44.88 -7.69
N SER A 890 -4.17 43.98 -7.05
CA SER A 890 -2.92 44.30 -6.36
C SER A 890 -1.76 44.06 -7.33
N ILE A 891 -1.03 45.12 -7.68
CA ILE A 891 0.14 45.03 -8.55
C ILE A 891 1.37 44.80 -7.67
N PRO A 892 1.99 43.62 -7.72
CA PRO A 892 3.20 43.33 -6.96
C PRO A 892 4.42 43.95 -7.62
N CYS A 893 5.50 44.06 -6.84
CA CYS A 893 6.83 44.27 -7.40
C CYS A 893 7.38 42.92 -7.88
N GLU A 894 7.83 42.86 -9.13
CA GLU A 894 8.52 41.67 -9.68
C GLU A 894 10.05 41.88 -9.67
N PRO A 895 10.84 40.83 -9.40
CA PRO A 895 12.29 40.91 -9.50
C PRO A 895 12.71 41.09 -10.98
N ASN A 896 13.74 41.90 -11.23
CA ASN A 896 14.31 42.04 -12.56
C ASN A 896 15.40 40.98 -12.76
N LEU A 897 15.09 39.96 -13.57
CA LEU A 897 16.00 38.85 -13.87
C LEU A 897 16.73 39.02 -15.21
N ASP A 898 16.48 40.08 -15.99
CA ASP A 898 17.02 40.24 -17.35
C ASP A 898 18.55 40.23 -17.36
N ALA A 899 19.16 40.95 -16.42
CA ALA A 899 20.61 41.00 -16.27
C ALA A 899 21.20 39.63 -15.91
N LEU A 900 20.50 38.83 -15.12
CA LEU A 900 20.93 37.48 -14.74
C LEU A 900 20.80 36.52 -15.93
N ILE A 901 19.69 36.58 -16.67
CA ILE A 901 19.44 35.77 -17.87
C ILE A 901 20.51 36.07 -18.94
N GLN A 902 20.81 37.35 -19.17
CA GLN A 902 21.86 37.76 -20.10
C GLN A 902 23.26 37.32 -19.68
N ASN A 903 23.52 37.18 -18.38
CA ASN A 903 24.83 36.79 -17.85
C ASN A 903 24.89 35.33 -17.36
N GLN A 904 23.88 34.50 -17.66
CA GLN A 904 23.76 33.15 -17.09
C GLN A 904 25.01 32.28 -17.32
N HIS A 905 25.64 32.42 -18.49
CA HIS A 905 26.85 31.68 -18.87
C HIS A 905 28.08 31.97 -17.99
N LYS A 906 28.08 33.05 -17.21
CA LYS A 906 29.11 33.32 -16.19
C LYS A 906 28.96 32.43 -14.96
N TYR A 907 27.73 32.05 -14.63
CA TYR A 907 27.38 31.28 -13.44
C TYR A 907 27.07 29.81 -13.78
N SER A 908 26.85 29.50 -15.06
CA SER A 908 26.59 28.13 -15.51
C SER A 908 27.82 27.25 -15.41
N ILE A 909 27.58 25.99 -15.04
CA ILE A 909 28.63 24.97 -15.01
C ILE A 909 29.01 24.62 -16.44
N LYS A 910 30.31 24.68 -16.76
CA LYS A 910 30.83 24.23 -18.05
C LYS A 910 30.96 22.71 -18.06
N TYR A 911 30.34 22.08 -19.04
CA TYR A 911 30.43 20.66 -19.27
C TYR A 911 31.25 20.35 -20.52
N ASN A 912 32.11 19.34 -20.43
CA ASN A 912 32.94 18.89 -21.53
C ASN A 912 32.59 17.43 -21.91
N PRO A 913 32.72 17.05 -23.19
CA PRO A 913 32.58 15.65 -23.59
C PRO A 913 33.60 14.75 -22.91
N GLY A 914 33.25 13.46 -22.77
CA GLY A 914 34.12 12.47 -22.11
C GLY A 914 35.54 12.38 -22.70
N TYR A 915 35.73 12.56 -24.01
CA TYR A 915 37.05 12.51 -24.63
C TYR A 915 37.97 13.66 -24.21
N VAL A 916 37.41 14.83 -23.86
CA VAL A 916 38.19 15.98 -23.37
C VAL A 916 38.72 15.69 -21.97
N LEU A 917 37.87 15.15 -21.09
CA LEU A 917 38.29 14.71 -19.76
C LEU A 917 39.33 13.60 -19.86
N ALA A 918 39.11 12.63 -20.74
CA ALA A 918 40.04 11.52 -20.94
C ALA A 918 41.43 12.02 -21.35
N SER A 919 41.49 12.97 -22.28
CA SER A 919 42.75 13.58 -22.73
C SER A 919 43.48 14.35 -21.62
N ARG A 920 42.76 14.99 -20.69
CA ARG A 920 43.37 15.74 -19.57
C ARG A 920 43.84 14.84 -18.44
N LEU A 921 43.09 13.78 -18.15
CA LEU A 921 43.39 12.79 -17.12
C LEU A 921 44.38 11.71 -17.59
N GLY A 922 44.74 11.68 -18.89
CA GLY A 922 45.62 10.66 -19.45
C GLY A 922 45.01 9.26 -19.52
N VAL A 923 43.67 9.17 -19.60
CA VAL A 923 42.93 7.89 -19.63
C VAL A 923 42.09 7.77 -20.91
N SER A 924 41.57 6.58 -21.20
CA SER A 924 40.63 6.40 -22.33
C SER A 924 39.22 6.90 -21.99
N GLY A 925 38.47 7.35 -22.99
CA GLY A 925 37.08 7.78 -22.80
C GLY A 925 36.17 6.66 -22.24
N TYR A 926 36.53 5.40 -22.50
CA TYR A 926 35.90 4.23 -21.89
C TYR A 926 36.05 4.23 -20.36
N LEU A 927 37.25 4.49 -19.84
CA LEU A 927 37.51 4.51 -18.39
C LEU A 927 36.73 5.63 -17.70
N VAL A 928 36.74 6.84 -18.28
CA VAL A 928 35.88 7.95 -17.81
C VAL A 928 34.43 7.48 -17.74
N SER A 929 33.95 6.81 -18.79
CA SER A 929 32.59 6.30 -18.84
C SER A 929 32.29 5.21 -17.80
N ARG A 930 33.23 4.30 -17.51
CA ARG A 930 33.02 3.21 -16.54
C ARG A 930 33.09 3.70 -15.09
N PHE A 931 34.11 4.49 -14.76
CA PHE A 931 34.31 4.97 -13.39
C PHE A 931 33.26 6.00 -12.93
N THR A 932 32.70 6.76 -13.86
CA THR A 932 31.52 7.61 -13.56
C THR A 932 30.22 6.81 -13.41
N GLY A 933 30.17 5.54 -13.85
CA GLY A 933 29.02 4.65 -13.68
C GLY A 933 29.11 3.78 -12.42
N SER A 934 28.58 2.55 -12.51
CA SER A 934 28.71 1.53 -11.46
C SER A 934 29.73 0.48 -11.88
N ILE A 935 30.62 0.09 -10.96
CA ILE A 935 31.65 -0.93 -11.16
C ILE A 935 31.51 -1.93 -10.03
N PHE A 936 31.35 -3.22 -10.36
CA PHE A 936 31.17 -4.27 -9.37
C PHE A 936 32.44 -5.11 -9.22
N ILE A 937 32.92 -5.25 -7.98
CA ILE A 937 34.03 -6.15 -7.60
C ILE A 937 33.47 -7.27 -6.72
N GLY A 938 33.69 -8.52 -7.12
CA GLY A 938 33.39 -9.72 -6.33
C GLY A 938 34.60 -10.17 -5.51
N ARG A 939 34.34 -11.00 -4.49
CA ARG A 939 35.40 -11.60 -3.66
C ARG A 939 36.06 -12.80 -4.33
N GLY A 940 37.33 -13.04 -3.99
CA GLY A 940 38.15 -14.11 -4.54
C GLY A 940 38.67 -13.79 -5.95
N SER A 941 38.74 -14.80 -6.82
CA SER A 941 39.17 -14.67 -8.21
C SER A 941 38.07 -15.08 -9.18
N ARG A 942 38.18 -14.72 -10.46
CA ARG A 942 37.21 -15.15 -11.49
C ARG A 942 37.09 -16.67 -11.60
N ARG A 943 38.17 -17.42 -11.33
CA ARG A 943 38.19 -18.89 -11.38
C ARG A 943 37.65 -19.53 -10.10
N ASN A 944 37.70 -18.82 -8.99
CA ASN A 944 37.20 -19.28 -7.70
C ASN A 944 36.54 -18.12 -6.95
N PRO A 945 35.29 -17.75 -7.30
CA PRO A 945 34.58 -16.66 -6.66
C PRO A 945 34.13 -17.04 -5.25
N HIS A 946 34.46 -16.22 -4.25
CA HIS A 946 34.07 -16.45 -2.86
C HIS A 946 32.70 -15.80 -2.58
N GLY A 947 31.63 -16.50 -2.98
CA GLY A 947 30.24 -16.09 -2.78
C GLY A 947 29.72 -15.07 -3.80
N ASP A 948 28.42 -14.77 -3.71
CA ASP A 948 27.71 -13.89 -4.67
C ASP A 948 27.81 -12.39 -4.32
N HIS A 949 28.51 -12.03 -3.25
CA HIS A 949 28.57 -10.65 -2.78
C HIS A 949 29.45 -9.79 -3.70
N LYS A 950 28.85 -8.74 -4.28
CA LYS A 950 29.53 -7.77 -5.15
C LYS A 950 29.51 -6.38 -4.52
N ALA A 951 30.69 -5.82 -4.31
CA ALA A 951 30.90 -4.43 -3.89
C ALA A 951 30.80 -3.48 -5.09
N ASN A 952 30.09 -2.36 -4.94
CA ASN A 952 30.09 -1.31 -5.97
C ASN A 952 31.16 -0.26 -5.63
N VAL A 953 32.15 -0.11 -6.51
CA VAL A 953 33.25 0.85 -6.39
C VAL A 953 33.20 1.95 -7.47
N GLY A 954 32.10 2.06 -8.21
CA GLY A 954 31.91 3.17 -9.16
C GLY A 954 31.52 4.47 -8.46
N LEU A 955 31.83 5.62 -9.08
CA LEU A 955 31.43 6.95 -8.56
C LEU A 955 29.91 7.17 -8.63
N ASN A 956 29.18 6.37 -9.40
CA ASN A 956 27.71 6.42 -9.52
C ASN A 956 27.19 7.82 -9.89
N LEU A 957 27.90 8.52 -10.76
CA LEU A 957 27.52 9.83 -11.29
C LEU A 957 26.55 9.73 -12.46
N LYS A 958 26.39 8.57 -13.10
CA LYS A 958 25.47 8.38 -14.23
C LYS A 958 24.80 7.01 -14.25
N PHE A 959 23.56 6.95 -14.74
CA PHE A 959 22.76 5.72 -14.77
C PHE A 959 22.01 5.56 -16.09
N ASN A 960 22.62 4.85 -17.04
CA ASN A 960 22.03 4.64 -18.37
C ASN A 960 20.66 3.92 -18.34
N LYS A 961 20.53 2.85 -17.53
CA LYS A 961 19.29 2.06 -17.46
C LYS A 961 18.11 2.82 -16.86
N LYS A 962 18.40 3.76 -15.95
CA LYS A 962 17.39 4.57 -15.26
C LYS A 962 17.17 5.94 -15.90
N ASN A 963 18.01 6.32 -16.86
CA ASN A 963 18.07 7.66 -17.45
C ASN A 963 18.21 8.75 -16.36
N GLU A 964 19.12 8.54 -15.39
CA GLU A 964 19.40 9.46 -14.28
C GLU A 964 20.85 9.99 -14.32
N GLU A 965 21.02 11.22 -13.88
CA GLU A 965 22.28 11.96 -13.75
C GLU A 965 22.46 12.57 -12.35
N VAL A 966 23.68 13.03 -12.03
CA VAL A 966 23.99 13.71 -10.78
C VAL A 966 24.28 15.19 -11.08
N PRO A 967 23.35 16.11 -10.73
CA PRO A 967 23.50 17.54 -11.01
C PRO A 967 24.84 18.10 -10.53
N GLY A 968 25.45 18.96 -11.35
CA GLY A 968 26.77 19.55 -11.08
C GLY A 968 27.97 18.65 -11.42
N TYR A 969 27.79 17.35 -11.66
CA TYR A 969 28.88 16.42 -12.02
C TYR A 969 28.74 15.91 -13.46
N THR A 970 27.60 15.34 -13.80
CA THR A 970 27.31 14.75 -15.11
C THR A 970 26.05 15.38 -15.69
N LYS A 971 25.98 15.41 -17.02
CA LYS A 971 24.79 15.87 -17.74
C LYS A 971 24.66 15.11 -19.05
N LYS A 972 23.48 14.61 -19.37
CA LYS A 972 23.21 13.95 -20.65
C LYS A 972 22.64 14.95 -21.65
N VAL A 973 23.29 15.09 -22.80
CA VAL A 973 22.84 15.96 -23.90
C VAL A 973 22.63 15.09 -25.13
N GLY A 974 21.36 14.88 -25.52
CA GLY A 974 21.01 13.92 -26.56
C GLY A 974 21.41 12.49 -26.16
N SER A 975 22.28 11.87 -26.95
CA SER A 975 22.84 10.54 -26.66
C SER A 975 24.18 10.55 -25.92
N GLU A 976 24.77 11.74 -25.70
CA GLU A 976 26.13 11.87 -25.19
C GLU A 976 26.18 12.31 -23.73
N TRP A 977 27.16 11.79 -22.99
CA TRP A 977 27.42 12.18 -21.61
C TRP A 977 28.49 13.26 -21.54
N MET A 978 28.15 14.32 -20.82
CA MET A 978 28.99 15.47 -20.57
C MET A 978 29.37 15.52 -19.08
N TYR A 979 30.55 16.05 -18.78
CA TYR A 979 31.13 16.01 -17.44
C TYR A 979 31.65 17.39 -17.04
N SER A 980 31.43 17.77 -15.79
CA SER A 980 31.89 19.06 -15.24
C SER A 980 33.34 19.00 -14.79
N SER A 981 33.91 20.17 -14.46
CA SER A 981 35.24 20.24 -13.83
C SER A 981 35.30 19.55 -12.47
N ALA A 982 34.17 19.47 -11.73
CA ALA A 982 34.12 18.76 -10.45
C ALA A 982 34.18 17.24 -10.63
N ALA A 983 33.55 16.71 -11.68
CA ALA A 983 33.69 15.31 -12.06
C ALA A 983 35.12 14.98 -12.53
N GLU A 984 35.78 15.91 -13.23
CA GLU A 984 37.19 15.79 -13.61
C GLU A 984 38.10 15.70 -12.38
N GLN A 985 37.93 16.60 -11.40
CA GLN A 985 38.71 16.58 -10.16
C GLN A 985 38.48 15.30 -9.34
N LEU A 986 37.23 14.85 -9.22
CA LEU A 986 36.91 13.63 -8.49
C LEU A 986 37.49 12.38 -9.16
N LEU A 987 37.46 12.33 -10.50
CA LEU A 987 38.11 11.25 -11.24
C LEU A 987 39.62 11.29 -11.10
N ALA A 988 40.24 12.48 -11.05
CA ALA A 988 41.67 12.64 -10.80
C ALA A 988 42.04 12.11 -9.41
N GLU A 989 41.28 12.49 -8.37
CA GLU A 989 41.50 11.98 -7.00
C GLU A 989 41.35 10.46 -6.94
N TYR A 990 40.35 9.90 -7.64
CA TYR A 990 40.19 8.45 -7.68
C TYR A 990 41.35 7.76 -8.43
N LEU A 991 41.81 8.33 -9.53
CA LEU A 991 42.94 7.81 -10.29
C LEU A 991 44.23 7.81 -9.44
N GLU A 992 44.46 8.86 -8.64
CA GLU A 992 45.60 8.95 -7.73
C GLU A 992 45.52 7.91 -6.59
N ARG A 993 44.32 7.68 -6.05
CA ARG A 993 44.13 6.73 -4.95
C ARG A 993 44.18 5.26 -5.39
N ALA A 994 43.62 4.93 -6.54
CA ALA A 994 43.47 3.54 -7.00
C ALA A 994 43.98 3.31 -8.44
N PRO A 995 45.23 3.65 -8.78
CA PRO A 995 45.76 3.57 -10.15
C PRO A 995 45.79 2.13 -10.70
N GLU A 996 45.98 1.15 -9.81
CA GLU A 996 45.99 -0.28 -10.11
C GLU A 996 44.64 -0.72 -10.68
N LEU A 997 43.53 -0.24 -10.10
CA LEU A 997 42.17 -0.55 -10.54
C LEU A 997 41.89 0.03 -11.94
N PHE A 998 42.31 1.27 -12.20
CA PHE A 998 42.19 1.89 -13.52
C PHE A 998 42.98 1.11 -14.58
N SER A 999 44.21 0.71 -14.24
CA SER A 999 45.09 -0.06 -15.14
C SER A 999 44.53 -1.44 -15.46
N TYR A 1000 43.93 -2.11 -14.47
CA TYR A 1000 43.32 -3.42 -14.65
C TYR A 1000 42.06 -3.37 -15.53
N ILE A 1001 41.15 -2.43 -15.25
CA ILE A 1001 39.92 -2.25 -16.04
C ILE A 1001 40.24 -1.80 -17.48
N ALA A 1002 41.33 -1.06 -17.68
CA ALA A 1002 41.78 -0.67 -19.02
C ALA A 1002 42.14 -1.88 -19.90
N LYS A 1003 42.75 -2.91 -19.29
CA LYS A 1003 43.14 -4.15 -19.98
C LYS A 1003 41.96 -5.10 -20.19
N ASN A 1004 40.96 -5.08 -19.30
CA ASN A 1004 39.83 -6.01 -19.28
C ASN A 1004 38.49 -5.34 -19.61
N SER A 1005 38.42 -4.65 -20.76
CA SER A 1005 37.28 -3.78 -21.12
C SER A 1005 35.96 -4.51 -21.44
N GLN A 1006 36.01 -5.83 -21.69
CA GLN A 1006 34.86 -6.67 -22.04
C GLN A 1006 34.11 -7.23 -20.81
N GLU A 1007 34.61 -6.98 -19.60
CA GLU A 1007 34.05 -7.57 -18.37
C GLU A 1007 33.20 -6.57 -17.58
N ASP A 1008 32.11 -7.08 -17.01
CA ASP A 1008 31.16 -6.29 -16.20
C ASP A 1008 31.31 -6.51 -14.69
N VAL A 1009 32.01 -7.56 -14.28
CA VAL A 1009 32.30 -7.87 -12.88
C VAL A 1009 33.77 -8.24 -12.78
N PHE A 1010 34.48 -7.56 -11.89
CA PHE A 1010 35.90 -7.80 -11.62
C PHE A 1010 36.06 -8.50 -10.28
N TYR A 1011 37.23 -9.04 -9.98
CA TYR A 1011 37.48 -9.79 -8.74
C TYR A 1011 38.73 -9.27 -8.04
N GLU A 1012 38.70 -9.21 -6.71
CA GLU A 1012 39.75 -8.59 -5.89
C GLU A 1012 41.13 -9.23 -6.11
N ASP A 1013 41.20 -10.55 -6.18
CA ASP A 1013 42.47 -11.28 -6.36
C ASP A 1013 43.06 -11.11 -7.76
N ASP A 1014 42.20 -10.86 -8.76
CA ASP A 1014 42.64 -10.65 -10.13
C ASP A 1014 43.18 -9.22 -10.34
N ILE A 1015 42.64 -8.23 -9.59
CA ILE A 1015 43.08 -6.83 -9.64
C ILE A 1015 44.39 -6.64 -8.85
N TRP A 1016 44.50 -7.29 -7.69
CA TRP A 1016 45.64 -7.18 -6.78
C TRP A 1016 46.31 -8.54 -6.50
N PRO A 1017 47.09 -9.09 -7.45
CA PRO A 1017 47.74 -10.39 -7.28
C PRO A 1017 48.91 -10.29 -6.29
N GLY A 1018 48.83 -10.93 -5.12
CA GLY A 1018 49.91 -11.02 -4.13
C GLY A 1018 49.58 -11.84 -2.86
N GLU A 1019 50.60 -12.40 -2.19
CA GLU A 1019 50.51 -13.35 -1.05
C GLU A 1019 50.02 -12.77 0.30
N ASN A 1020 49.61 -11.49 0.36
CA ASN A 1020 48.98 -10.91 1.56
C ASN A 1020 47.58 -10.43 1.20
N GLU A 1021 46.58 -10.90 1.95
CA GLU A 1021 45.12 -10.78 1.78
C GLU A 1021 44.55 -9.33 1.77
N ASN A 1022 45.16 -8.38 1.06
CA ASN A 1022 44.78 -6.97 1.09
C ASN A 1022 43.74 -6.57 0.03
N GLY A 1023 43.30 -7.48 -0.86
CA GLY A 1023 42.30 -7.17 -1.89
C GLY A 1023 40.97 -6.69 -1.30
N ALA A 1024 40.46 -7.43 -0.31
CA ALA A 1024 39.23 -7.09 0.40
C ALA A 1024 39.37 -5.79 1.21
N GLU A 1025 40.53 -5.54 1.81
CA GLU A 1025 40.82 -4.30 2.56
C GLU A 1025 40.87 -3.09 1.63
N LYS A 1026 41.54 -3.18 0.48
CA LYS A 1026 41.59 -2.12 -0.54
C LYS A 1026 40.21 -1.79 -1.08
N VAL A 1027 39.38 -2.81 -1.36
CA VAL A 1027 37.98 -2.61 -1.77
C VAL A 1027 37.21 -1.87 -0.68
N GLN A 1028 37.40 -2.24 0.59
CA GLN A 1028 36.74 -1.59 1.72
C GLN A 1028 37.21 -0.15 1.94
N GLU A 1029 38.50 0.15 1.75
CA GLU A 1029 39.06 1.50 1.80
C GLU A 1029 38.43 2.39 0.73
N ILE A 1030 38.35 1.91 -0.53
CA ILE A 1030 37.70 2.62 -1.63
C ILE A 1030 36.24 2.89 -1.31
N ILE A 1031 35.49 1.90 -0.82
CA ILE A 1031 34.08 2.06 -0.43
C ILE A 1031 33.94 3.10 0.68
N THR A 1032 34.82 3.08 1.67
CA THR A 1032 34.77 4.00 2.81
C THR A 1032 35.04 5.43 2.34
N TRP A 1033 36.02 5.63 1.46
CA TRP A 1033 36.27 6.93 0.82
C TRP A 1033 35.09 7.40 -0.03
N LEU A 1034 34.54 6.53 -0.90
CA LEU A 1034 33.39 6.85 -1.74
C LEU A 1034 32.16 7.25 -0.90
N LYS A 1035 31.92 6.58 0.22
CA LYS A 1035 30.84 6.91 1.15
C LYS A 1035 31.09 8.21 1.91
N GLY A 1036 32.34 8.47 2.30
CA GLY A 1036 32.73 9.70 3.01
C GLY A 1036 32.80 10.95 2.12
N HIS A 1037 32.90 10.79 0.80
CA HIS A 1037 32.95 11.91 -0.13
C HIS A 1037 31.58 12.59 -0.30
N PRO A 1038 31.47 13.94 -0.36
CA PRO A 1038 30.19 14.67 -0.43
C PRO A 1038 29.23 14.21 -1.54
N VAL A 1039 29.77 13.68 -2.63
CA VAL A 1039 28.99 13.13 -3.76
C VAL A 1039 28.06 11.99 -3.36
N SER A 1040 28.39 11.20 -2.35
CA SER A 1040 27.54 10.09 -1.89
C SER A 1040 26.18 10.58 -1.36
N THR A 1041 26.12 11.82 -0.87
CA THR A 1041 24.92 12.44 -0.29
C THR A 1041 24.07 13.20 -1.31
N LEU A 1042 24.55 13.38 -2.54
CA LEU A 1042 23.83 14.14 -3.56
C LEU A 1042 22.64 13.35 -4.13
N SER A 1043 21.52 14.05 -4.32
CA SER A 1043 20.33 13.51 -4.97
C SER A 1043 20.55 13.32 -6.47
N ARG A 1044 19.97 12.25 -7.02
CA ARG A 1044 19.97 11.97 -8.46
C ARG A 1044 18.78 12.66 -9.12
N SER A 1045 18.91 12.99 -10.40
CA SER A 1045 17.84 13.63 -11.17
C SER A 1045 17.66 12.91 -12.51
N SER A 1046 16.45 12.92 -13.05
CA SER A 1046 16.20 12.42 -14.41
C SER A 1046 16.94 13.29 -15.43
N CYS A 1047 17.55 12.66 -16.44
CA CYS A 1047 18.20 13.37 -17.55
C CYS A 1047 17.23 14.24 -18.37
N ASP A 1048 15.93 13.98 -18.27
CA ASP A 1048 14.92 14.76 -18.97
C ASP A 1048 14.63 16.08 -18.20
N LEU A 1049 15.05 16.21 -16.94
CA LEU A 1049 14.83 17.39 -16.10
C LEU A 1049 15.87 18.49 -16.40
N GLN A 1050 15.41 19.63 -16.90
CA GLN A 1050 16.23 20.83 -17.05
C GLN A 1050 16.17 21.64 -15.75
N ILE A 1051 17.29 21.77 -15.03
CA ILE A 1051 17.39 22.54 -13.78
C ILE A 1051 18.41 23.66 -13.94
N LEU A 1052 18.17 24.81 -13.31
CA LEU A 1052 19.16 25.87 -13.17
C LEU A 1052 20.27 25.48 -12.19
N ASP A 1053 21.50 25.88 -12.51
CA ASP A 1053 22.64 25.64 -11.63
C ASP A 1053 22.46 26.35 -10.28
N ALA A 1054 22.95 25.74 -9.20
CA ALA A 1054 22.75 26.25 -7.83
C ALA A 1054 23.19 27.71 -7.65
N ALA A 1055 24.28 28.13 -8.30
CA ALA A 1055 24.77 29.51 -8.27
C ALA A 1055 23.78 30.50 -8.92
N ILE A 1056 23.06 30.09 -9.96
CA ILE A 1056 22.02 30.91 -10.59
C ILE A 1056 20.82 31.03 -9.64
N VAL A 1057 20.44 29.94 -8.99
CA VAL A 1057 19.34 29.92 -8.01
C VAL A 1057 19.61 30.88 -6.85
N GLU A 1058 20.83 30.88 -6.31
CA GLU A 1058 21.25 31.81 -5.24
C GLU A 1058 21.13 33.29 -5.69
N LYS A 1059 21.51 33.60 -6.94
CA LYS A 1059 21.33 34.95 -7.50
C LYS A 1059 19.87 35.34 -7.72
N ILE A 1060 19.00 34.39 -8.06
CA ILE A 1060 17.55 34.64 -8.10
C ILE A 1060 17.05 34.99 -6.70
N GLU A 1061 17.49 34.27 -5.65
CA GLU A 1061 17.11 34.56 -4.27
C GLU A 1061 17.56 35.95 -3.81
N GLU A 1062 18.79 36.35 -4.13
CA GLU A 1062 19.30 37.70 -3.84
C GLU A 1062 18.41 38.80 -4.48
N GLU A 1063 18.00 38.63 -5.75
CA GLU A 1063 17.15 39.59 -6.44
C GLU A 1063 15.70 39.59 -5.91
N VAL A 1064 15.17 38.43 -5.53
CA VAL A 1064 13.86 38.32 -4.88
C VAL A 1064 13.86 39.02 -3.53
N GLU A 1065 14.92 38.86 -2.73
CA GLU A 1065 15.02 39.48 -1.41
C GLU A 1065 15.16 41.01 -1.51
N LYS A 1066 15.96 41.51 -2.47
CA LYS A 1066 15.99 42.94 -2.82
C LYS A 1066 14.62 43.46 -3.22
N CYS A 1067 13.83 42.66 -3.93
CA CYS A 1067 12.48 43.03 -4.36
C CYS A 1067 11.50 43.10 -3.18
N LYS A 1068 11.56 42.16 -2.22
CA LYS A 1068 10.71 42.17 -1.01
C LYS A 1068 10.89 43.45 -0.18
N GLN A 1069 12.11 43.99 -0.13
CA GLN A 1069 12.41 45.24 0.58
C GLN A 1069 11.75 46.47 -0.05
N ARG A 1070 11.42 46.44 -1.35
CA ARG A 1070 10.89 47.58 -2.12
C ARG A 1070 9.37 47.81 -1.99
N ARG A 1071 8.69 47.18 -1.02
CA ARG A 1071 7.22 47.20 -0.76
C ARG A 1071 6.42 48.16 -1.67
N ASN A 1072 5.76 47.60 -2.69
CA ASN A 1072 4.86 48.35 -3.56
C ASN A 1072 3.43 47.82 -3.40
N ASN A 1073 2.55 48.62 -2.80
CA ASN A 1073 1.14 48.28 -2.57
C ASN A 1073 0.23 49.04 -3.56
N LYS A 1074 0.58 49.03 -4.84
CA LYS A 1074 -0.20 49.73 -5.86
C LYS A 1074 -1.47 48.93 -6.17
N LYS A 1075 -2.62 49.46 -5.78
CA LYS A 1075 -3.94 48.91 -6.11
C LYS A 1075 -4.53 49.64 -7.31
N VAL A 1076 -5.06 48.91 -8.28
CA VAL A 1076 -5.70 49.49 -9.47
C VAL A 1076 -7.10 48.90 -9.61
N ARG A 1077 -8.09 49.80 -9.72
CA ARG A 1077 -9.49 49.42 -9.96
C ARG A 1077 -9.75 49.38 -11.46
N VAL A 1078 -10.24 48.25 -11.96
CA VAL A 1078 -10.52 48.01 -13.39
C VAL A 1078 -11.88 47.35 -13.55
N THR A 1079 -12.59 47.67 -14.63
CA THR A 1079 -13.78 46.92 -15.07
C THR A 1079 -13.39 45.95 -16.19
N VAL A 1080 -13.56 44.66 -15.94
CA VAL A 1080 -13.00 43.59 -16.79
C VAL A 1080 -14.13 42.73 -17.34
N LYS A 1081 -13.94 42.21 -18.55
CA LYS A 1081 -14.84 41.18 -19.11
C LYS A 1081 -14.64 39.85 -18.37
N PRO A 1082 -15.70 39.12 -18.03
CA PRO A 1082 -15.61 37.89 -17.23
C PRO A 1082 -14.65 36.82 -17.74
N HIS A 1083 -14.52 36.62 -19.06
CA HIS A 1083 -13.62 35.61 -19.64
C HIS A 1083 -12.12 35.92 -19.44
N LEU A 1084 -11.77 37.15 -19.07
CA LEU A 1084 -10.41 37.55 -18.70
C LEU A 1084 -10.14 37.41 -17.20
N LEU A 1085 -11.11 36.90 -16.43
CA LEU A 1085 -10.97 36.65 -15.01
C LEU A 1085 -10.98 35.14 -14.75
N TYR A 1086 -10.09 34.71 -13.88
CA TYR A 1086 -10.06 33.36 -13.36
C TYR A 1086 -10.35 33.39 -11.87
N ARG A 1087 -11.44 32.73 -11.45
CA ARG A 1087 -11.70 32.47 -10.04
C ARG A 1087 -11.30 31.03 -9.74
N PRO A 1088 -10.40 30.79 -8.77
CA PRO A 1088 -10.06 29.43 -8.39
C PRO A 1088 -11.26 28.81 -7.67
N LEU A 1089 -11.76 27.71 -8.23
CA LEU A 1089 -12.89 26.97 -7.70
C LEU A 1089 -12.58 25.47 -7.74
N GLU A 1090 -12.99 24.76 -6.69
CA GLU A 1090 -12.72 23.33 -6.54
C GLU A 1090 -13.31 22.51 -7.72
N GLN A 1091 -14.47 22.91 -8.24
CA GLN A 1091 -15.17 22.23 -9.33
C GLN A 1091 -14.44 22.31 -10.68
N GLN A 1092 -13.41 23.16 -10.81
CA GLN A 1092 -12.66 23.31 -12.06
C GLN A 1092 -11.47 22.33 -12.20
N HIS A 1093 -11.19 21.50 -11.17
CA HIS A 1093 -10.30 20.33 -11.20
C HIS A 1093 -9.04 20.46 -12.08
N GLY A 1094 -8.09 21.31 -11.70
CA GLY A 1094 -6.74 21.31 -12.29
C GLY A 1094 -6.64 21.80 -13.75
N VAL A 1095 -7.74 22.27 -14.34
CA VAL A 1095 -7.72 22.93 -15.65
C VAL A 1095 -6.81 24.16 -15.58
N ILE A 1096 -5.86 24.24 -16.51
CA ILE A 1096 -4.97 25.40 -16.63
C ILE A 1096 -5.83 26.62 -16.97
N PRO A 1097 -5.76 27.73 -16.20
CA PRO A 1097 -6.57 28.92 -16.45
C PRO A 1097 -6.44 29.41 -17.90
N ASP A 1098 -5.20 29.43 -18.37
CA ASP A 1098 -4.78 29.76 -19.72
C ASP A 1098 -4.23 28.50 -20.40
N ARG A 1099 -4.89 28.05 -21.48
CA ARG A 1099 -4.53 26.80 -22.17
C ARG A 1099 -3.30 26.97 -23.06
N ASP A 1100 -2.94 28.20 -23.40
CA ASP A 1100 -1.85 28.52 -24.32
C ASP A 1100 -0.59 28.98 -23.58
N ALA A 1101 -0.62 28.96 -22.24
CA ALA A 1101 0.54 29.22 -21.41
C ALA A 1101 1.64 28.17 -21.65
N GLU A 1102 2.80 28.62 -22.07
CA GLU A 1102 4.05 27.85 -22.10
C GLU A 1102 4.90 28.24 -20.89
N PHE A 1103 5.61 27.27 -20.32
CA PHE A 1103 6.51 27.50 -19.18
C PHE A 1103 7.96 27.29 -19.61
N ARG A 1104 8.82 28.23 -19.21
CA ARG A 1104 10.26 28.23 -19.48
C ARG A 1104 11.01 28.53 -18.18
N LEU A 1105 12.30 28.17 -18.15
CA LEU A 1105 13.16 28.54 -17.02
C LEU A 1105 13.19 30.06 -16.85
N PHE A 1106 13.30 30.54 -15.61
CA PHE A 1106 13.21 31.96 -15.22
C PHE A 1106 11.82 32.59 -15.31
N ASP A 1107 10.81 31.91 -15.86
CA ASP A 1107 9.45 32.46 -15.90
C ASP A 1107 8.91 32.69 -14.49
N ARG A 1108 8.15 33.78 -14.36
CA ARG A 1108 7.45 34.12 -13.13
C ARG A 1108 6.09 33.43 -13.12
N VAL A 1109 5.82 32.73 -12.03
CA VAL A 1109 4.58 31.95 -11.84
C VAL A 1109 3.87 32.37 -10.59
N VAL A 1110 2.56 32.10 -10.56
CA VAL A 1110 1.70 32.34 -9.39
C VAL A 1110 0.88 31.09 -9.14
N ASN A 1111 0.77 30.67 -7.88
CA ASN A 1111 -0.13 29.59 -7.54
C ASN A 1111 -1.58 30.08 -7.62
N VAL A 1112 -2.33 29.51 -8.54
CA VAL A 1112 -3.74 29.81 -8.74
C VAL A 1112 -4.65 28.78 -8.07
N ARG A 1113 -4.12 27.69 -7.50
CA ARG A 1113 -4.95 26.61 -6.97
C ARG A 1113 -5.17 26.73 -5.47
N GLU A 1114 -6.43 26.60 -5.07
CA GLU A 1114 -6.82 26.42 -3.67
C GLU A 1114 -6.46 25.02 -3.16
N ASN A 1115 -6.23 24.91 -1.84
CA ASN A 1115 -5.98 23.65 -1.14
C ASN A 1115 -4.71 22.90 -1.65
N PHE A 1116 -3.66 23.67 -1.93
CA PHE A 1116 -2.31 23.16 -2.25
C PHE A 1116 -1.34 23.52 -1.11
N SER A 1117 -0.18 22.83 -0.99
CA SER A 1117 0.85 23.12 0.03
C SER A 1117 1.46 24.52 -0.12
N VAL A 1118 1.30 25.11 -1.29
CA VAL A 1118 1.62 26.50 -1.59
C VAL A 1118 0.34 27.33 -1.45
N PRO A 1119 0.32 28.43 -0.68
CA PRO A 1119 -0.83 29.33 -0.59
C PRO A 1119 -1.24 29.91 -1.95
N VAL A 1120 -2.55 30.14 -2.13
CA VAL A 1120 -3.10 30.77 -3.34
C VAL A 1120 -2.60 32.20 -3.45
N GLY A 1121 -2.22 32.61 -4.65
CA GLY A 1121 -1.69 33.93 -4.95
C GLY A 1121 -0.20 34.09 -4.64
N LEU A 1122 0.45 33.09 -4.02
CA LEU A 1122 1.89 33.12 -3.80
C LEU A 1122 2.62 33.03 -5.15
N ARG A 1123 3.66 33.85 -5.32
CA ARG A 1123 4.46 33.93 -6.55
C ARG A 1123 5.80 33.22 -6.39
N GLY A 1124 6.34 32.74 -7.50
CA GLY A 1124 7.64 32.09 -7.56
C GLY A 1124 8.30 32.21 -8.93
N THR A 1125 9.54 31.72 -9.03
CA THR A 1125 10.28 31.62 -10.30
C THR A 1125 10.50 30.15 -10.64
N ILE A 1126 10.33 29.77 -11.89
CA ILE A 1126 10.63 28.43 -12.36
C ILE A 1126 12.16 28.23 -12.40
N ILE A 1127 12.66 27.29 -11.60
CA ILE A 1127 14.09 26.93 -11.54
C ILE A 1127 14.39 25.53 -12.10
N GLY A 1128 13.37 24.72 -12.40
CA GLY A 1128 13.55 23.47 -13.13
C GLY A 1128 12.27 23.02 -13.83
N ILE A 1129 12.38 22.36 -14.99
CA ILE A 1129 11.28 21.86 -15.83
C ILE A 1129 11.61 20.46 -16.32
N LYS A 1130 10.66 19.53 -16.24
CA LYS A 1130 10.82 18.17 -16.76
C LYS A 1130 10.52 18.10 -18.25
N GLY A 1131 11.46 17.58 -19.04
CA GLY A 1131 11.38 17.41 -20.48
C GLY A 1131 10.48 16.24 -20.87
N GLY A 1132 9.55 16.50 -21.79
CA GLY A 1132 8.51 15.58 -22.24
C GLY A 1132 7.24 16.36 -22.58
N ASN A 1133 6.28 15.77 -23.30
CA ASN A 1133 4.95 16.37 -23.47
C ASN A 1133 4.39 16.60 -22.07
N ILE A 1134 4.34 17.87 -21.64
CA ILE A 1134 3.83 18.30 -20.34
C ILE A 1134 2.35 17.91 -20.32
N SER A 1135 2.08 16.70 -19.83
CA SER A 1135 0.75 16.37 -19.36
C SER A 1135 0.47 17.30 -18.18
N THR A 1136 -0.80 17.66 -17.96
CA THR A 1136 -1.21 18.51 -16.83
C THR A 1136 -0.74 17.99 -15.46
N LEU A 1137 -0.29 16.73 -15.37
CA LEU A 1137 0.29 16.07 -14.20
C LEU A 1137 1.78 16.37 -13.98
N ASP A 1138 2.57 16.67 -15.02
CA ASP A 1138 4.03 16.88 -14.86
C ASP A 1138 4.39 18.30 -14.38
N MET A 1139 3.43 19.24 -14.39
CA MET A 1139 3.64 20.62 -13.93
C MET A 1139 4.00 20.72 -12.44
N TYR A 1140 3.72 19.69 -11.62
CA TYR A 1140 4.08 19.68 -10.20
C TYR A 1140 5.54 19.27 -9.95
N SER A 1141 6.24 18.78 -10.98
CA SER A 1141 7.68 18.48 -10.92
C SER A 1141 8.57 19.71 -11.22
N THR A 1142 7.93 20.85 -11.48
CA THR A 1142 8.62 22.12 -11.68
C THR A 1142 9.16 22.60 -10.33
N SER A 1143 10.47 22.52 -10.12
CA SER A 1143 11.09 23.10 -8.93
C SER A 1143 10.84 24.61 -8.95
N VAL A 1144 10.12 25.12 -7.95
CA VAL A 1144 9.85 26.54 -7.74
C VAL A 1144 10.37 26.89 -6.35
N LYS A 1145 11.38 27.77 -6.29
CA LYS A 1145 11.91 28.28 -5.01
C LYS A 1145 11.11 29.51 -4.57
N LYS A 1146 10.74 29.54 -3.29
CA LYS A 1146 9.88 30.56 -2.65
C LYS A 1146 10.55 31.93 -2.53
#